data_AF-A0A7S2P7I4-F1
#
_entry.id   AF-A0A7S2P7I4-F1
#
_cell.length_a   1.000
_cell.length_b   1.000
_cell.length_c   1.000
_cell.angle_alpha   90.00
_cell.angle_beta   90.00
_cell.angle_gamma   90.00
#
_symmetry.space_group_name_H-M   'P 1'
#
loop_
_entity.id
_entity.type
_entity.pdbx_description
1 polymer ?
#
loop_
_entity_poly.entity_id
_entity_poly.type
_entity_poly.pdbx_seq_one_letter_code
_entity_poly.pdbx_strand_id
1 'polypeptide(L)'
;MKISSRALAYISILAGASSTAAAEKCLSGSFILEYEGDCDRETLVEVFNDQVFGPAKSSACDGVTAEEELVAQLAAAVPSTTIEEFCANIYKSQPEVPFTDILKKDENMTYEKAFFLGHSSLQEEVETTYETSDGSATSVLKEDGELVRAHYQGSAQTKKTEWPKLPNFASSGTDSHGQPTCTTSAAMCCWTKDRQAADNNGNCNRNTYSQNCVDKDPGDNTNLCFVDLERGEASTGNSGDGLVAFPDDDDEGAIHCHGLAWANDVDDSSARYKGNNLFFVSMYDHMYQRGYVENVPGAPMCGCVEQMPTVTRSDCTEIDATERFKITYDSTTNEIEGSIALVDINFNACQGINHRNNDLWAYMGRLFYEGKIKNTQWGEAGRIITNSDCKAAVRAQYDEMGLEPGYDYDMSTFTFVAGRGELKLTEKFGHQAFATSMFDHSLTAPSDINAVPFDKNPILMRACAECSDTHKRVFYRRLTKMPDDKDLLYCITETRGDCGGFNVWNKDFTLHSTYEDAVNGDNAWSCPNNAFNYGAPFDGECSPSGARVRNQWTVLHWSTPPQYNVGYYVNMPEGTFITEVEPVSDSTLRSQGEDDFVSEDVGNDVRIGGRVRLDEDGKIYITGSGANIWHNNDDFQYYYKEVTGDFDITVNVASFDNIVNSNAKAGIMLRASTDHDSEYAQALLSGGKGLRFQSRSSKGNWSYNAGTFNPNPHRTN
;
A
#
# COMPACT_ATOMS: atom_id res chain seq x y z
N MET A 1 -12.96 34.85 11.53
CA MET A 1 -13.33 36.03 12.35
C MET A 1 -12.80 35.77 13.76
N LYS A 2 -11.93 36.66 14.27
CA LYS A 2 -11.04 36.53 15.44
C LYS A 2 -10.01 35.38 15.39
N ILE A 3 -8.92 35.66 14.68
CA ILE A 3 -7.66 34.90 14.63
C ILE A 3 -6.68 35.67 15.53
N SER A 4 -6.08 34.99 16.52
CA SER A 4 -4.99 35.53 17.33
C SER A 4 -3.69 34.89 16.86
N SER A 5 -2.88 35.72 16.24
CA SER A 5 -1.53 35.51 15.71
C SER A 5 -0.50 35.12 16.77
N ARG A 6 0.31 34.09 16.51
CA ARG A 6 1.72 34.00 16.96
C ARG A 6 2.52 33.11 16.00
N ALA A 7 3.17 33.75 15.03
CA ALA A 7 4.33 33.24 14.30
C ALA A 7 5.29 34.41 14.14
N LEU A 8 6.52 34.25 14.65
CA LEU A 8 7.78 34.98 14.39
C LEU A 8 8.71 34.57 15.56
N ALA A 9 9.71 33.72 15.42
CA ALA A 9 10.89 33.70 14.53
C ALA A 9 12.13 33.75 15.44
N TYR A 10 12.86 32.65 15.44
CA TYR A 10 14.25 32.54 15.90
C TYR A 10 15.13 33.43 15.03
N ILE A 11 15.76 34.46 15.61
CA ILE A 11 17.06 34.99 15.18
C ILE A 11 17.84 35.38 16.44
N SER A 12 18.93 34.67 16.67
CA SER A 12 19.95 34.92 17.68
C SER A 12 20.82 36.12 17.32
N ILE A 13 20.95 37.09 18.23
CA ILE A 13 22.07 38.04 18.25
C ILE A 13 22.55 38.17 19.71
N LEU A 14 23.86 37.95 19.88
CA LEU A 14 24.62 38.02 21.12
C LEU A 14 24.28 39.25 21.97
N ALA A 15 23.90 39.02 23.23
CA ALA A 15 24.04 40.01 24.29
C ALA A 15 24.29 39.31 25.63
N GLY A 16 25.49 39.50 26.18
CA GLY A 16 25.74 39.36 27.62
C GLY A 16 26.13 37.97 28.11
N ALA A 17 27.36 37.54 27.81
CA ALA A 17 28.08 36.69 28.75
C ALA A 17 28.35 37.51 30.02
N SER A 18 27.39 37.56 30.95
CA SER A 18 27.66 37.87 32.34
C SER A 18 28.14 36.58 32.99
N SER A 19 29.38 36.58 33.46
CA SER A 19 29.92 35.55 34.35
C SER A 19 28.93 35.26 35.47
N THR A 20 28.25 34.12 35.42
CA THR A 20 27.45 33.61 36.53
C THR A 20 28.44 33.22 37.63
N ALA A 21 28.53 34.06 38.66
CA ALA A 21 28.92 33.55 39.97
C ALA A 21 27.96 32.40 40.28
N ALA A 22 28.48 31.24 40.70
CA ALA A 22 27.65 30.13 41.17
C ALA A 22 26.66 30.70 42.20
N ALA A 23 25.36 30.53 41.97
CA ALA A 23 24.35 30.92 42.93
C ALA A 23 24.65 30.16 44.24
N GLU A 24 25.00 30.91 45.28
CA GLU A 24 25.38 30.32 46.56
C GLU A 24 24.09 29.88 47.26
N LYS A 25 23.96 28.58 47.57
CA LYS A 25 22.79 28.02 48.24
C LYS A 25 22.50 28.76 49.54
N CYS A 26 21.26 29.16 49.76
CA CYS A 26 20.83 29.91 50.93
C CYS A 26 20.25 29.02 52.04
N LEU A 27 19.77 27.81 51.71
CA LEU A 27 19.32 26.83 52.69
C LEU A 27 20.49 25.99 53.22
N SER A 28 20.47 25.76 54.53
CA SER A 28 21.38 24.84 55.22
C SER A 28 20.60 23.64 55.76
N GLY A 29 20.90 22.44 55.26
CA GLY A 29 20.31 21.19 55.77
C GLY A 29 19.98 20.19 54.66
N SER A 30 19.89 18.93 55.06
CA SER A 30 19.46 17.82 54.21
C SER A 30 17.95 17.81 54.09
N PHE A 31 17.40 17.35 52.97
CA PHE A 31 15.95 17.22 52.79
C PHE A 31 15.58 15.96 52.01
N ILE A 32 14.30 15.59 52.11
CA ILE A 32 13.67 14.53 51.34
C ILE A 32 12.40 15.11 50.73
N LEU A 33 12.24 14.96 49.41
CA LEU A 33 11.00 15.23 48.70
C LEU A 33 10.35 13.89 48.35
N GLU A 34 9.07 13.75 48.67
CA GLU A 34 8.23 12.65 48.20
C GLU A 34 6.95 13.22 47.60
N TYR A 35 6.67 12.89 46.34
CA TYR A 35 5.50 13.39 45.62
C TYR A 35 5.06 12.45 44.51
N GLU A 36 3.81 12.60 44.08
CA GLU A 36 3.20 11.89 42.97
C GLU A 36 2.99 12.85 41.81
N GLY A 37 3.30 12.45 40.59
CA GLY A 37 3.28 13.30 39.40
C GLY A 37 4.53 13.11 38.53
N ASP A 38 4.70 13.94 37.50
CA ASP A 38 5.84 13.87 36.61
C ASP A 38 7.08 14.57 37.22
N CYS A 39 8.28 14.11 36.86
CA CYS A 39 9.51 14.83 37.13
C CYS A 39 9.75 15.82 35.99
N ASP A 40 9.17 17.01 36.16
CA ASP A 40 9.40 18.16 35.30
C ASP A 40 9.74 19.39 36.14
N ARG A 41 10.15 20.47 35.47
CA ARG A 41 10.55 21.72 36.14
C ARG A 41 9.43 22.31 36.99
N GLU A 42 8.21 22.37 36.45
CA GLU A 42 7.07 23.01 37.10
C GLU A 42 6.72 22.26 38.39
N THR A 43 6.51 20.94 38.26
CA THR A 43 6.18 20.06 39.38
C THR A 43 7.27 20.05 40.44
N LEU A 44 8.54 19.92 40.04
CA LEU A 44 9.63 19.81 41.01
C LEU A 44 9.87 21.12 41.78
N VAL A 45 9.79 22.28 41.11
CA VAL A 45 9.90 23.58 41.76
C VAL A 45 8.73 23.82 42.72
N GLU A 46 7.51 23.44 42.34
CA GLU A 46 6.32 23.56 43.20
C GLU A 46 6.47 22.70 44.45
N VAL A 47 6.80 21.41 44.29
CA VAL A 47 6.99 20.47 45.40
C VAL A 47 8.14 20.90 46.30
N PHE A 48 9.25 21.34 45.73
CA PHE A 48 10.37 21.86 46.51
C PHE A 48 9.98 23.12 47.29
N ASN A 49 9.20 24.01 46.69
CA ASN A 49 8.69 25.19 47.37
C ASN A 49 7.77 24.84 48.54
N ASP A 50 6.85 23.90 48.35
CA ASP A 50 5.88 23.50 49.37
C ASP A 50 6.52 22.73 50.53
N GLN A 51 7.37 21.74 50.22
CA GLN A 51 7.90 20.82 51.22
C GLN A 51 9.20 21.29 51.89
N VAL A 52 10.03 22.08 51.20
CA VAL A 52 11.39 22.42 51.66
C VAL A 52 11.61 23.93 51.75
N PHE A 53 11.54 24.65 50.63
CA PHE A 53 11.95 26.05 50.60
C PHE A 53 11.02 26.95 51.41
N GLY A 54 9.70 26.86 51.23
CA GLY A 54 8.71 27.65 51.96
C GLY A 54 8.80 27.43 53.48
N PRO A 55 8.80 26.18 53.98
CA PRO A 55 8.93 25.89 55.41
C PRO A 55 10.28 26.28 56.02
N ALA A 56 11.39 26.19 55.27
CA ALA A 56 12.74 26.46 55.76
C ALA A 56 13.25 27.88 55.47
N LYS A 57 12.46 28.72 54.78
CA LYS A 57 12.89 30.05 54.35
C LYS A 57 13.27 30.92 55.55
N SER A 58 14.51 31.39 55.53
CA SER A 58 15.02 32.36 56.50
C SER A 58 15.44 33.66 55.79
N SER A 59 15.84 34.67 56.55
CA SER A 59 16.38 35.93 55.98
C SER A 59 17.62 35.73 55.12
N ALA A 60 18.32 34.57 55.23
CA ALA A 60 19.42 34.22 54.34
C ALA A 60 18.97 34.00 52.88
N CYS A 61 17.68 33.69 52.67
CA CYS A 61 17.05 33.47 51.37
C CYS A 61 16.19 34.66 50.90
N ASP A 62 16.40 35.85 51.47
CA ASP A 62 15.67 37.05 51.05
C ASP A 62 16.06 37.45 49.62
N GLY A 63 15.06 37.55 48.74
CA GLY A 63 15.26 37.84 47.31
C GLY A 63 15.60 36.64 46.43
N VAL A 64 15.74 35.43 47.01
CA VAL A 64 15.92 34.17 46.29
C VAL A 64 14.56 33.48 46.09
N THR A 65 14.35 32.90 44.92
CA THR A 65 13.19 32.08 44.57
C THR A 65 13.46 30.60 44.86
N ALA A 66 12.40 29.80 44.98
CA ALA A 66 12.52 28.35 45.18
C ALA A 66 13.27 27.67 44.01
N GLU A 67 13.04 28.12 42.78
CA GLU A 67 13.74 27.62 41.59
C GLU A 67 15.24 27.93 41.63
N GLU A 68 15.62 29.18 41.95
CA GLU A 68 17.03 29.56 42.07
C GLU A 68 17.76 28.75 43.14
N GLU A 69 17.12 28.49 44.29
CA GLU A 69 17.68 27.66 45.35
C GLU A 69 17.79 26.19 44.94
N LEU A 70 16.77 25.62 44.31
CA LEU A 70 16.80 24.24 43.82
C LEU A 70 17.92 24.05 42.79
N VAL A 71 18.06 24.99 41.85
CA VAL A 71 19.14 24.99 40.85
C VAL A 71 20.50 25.12 41.52
N ALA A 72 20.64 25.96 42.55
CA ALA A 72 21.89 26.07 43.32
C ALA A 72 22.25 24.77 44.03
N GLN A 73 21.26 24.05 44.59
CA GLN A 73 21.47 22.75 45.24
C GLN A 73 21.85 21.66 44.23
N LEU A 74 21.17 21.61 43.09
CA LEU A 74 21.52 20.70 41.98
C LEU A 74 22.94 20.97 41.48
N ALA A 75 23.29 22.24 41.25
CA ALA A 75 24.62 22.64 40.78
C ALA A 75 25.73 22.37 41.81
N ALA A 76 25.41 22.42 43.11
CA ALA A 76 26.35 22.06 44.18
C ALA A 76 26.62 20.55 44.22
N ALA A 77 25.63 19.73 43.88
CA ALA A 77 25.75 18.28 43.85
C ALA A 77 26.40 17.76 42.56
N VAL A 78 25.91 18.24 41.42
CA VAL A 78 26.43 17.90 40.10
C VAL A 78 26.59 19.20 39.30
N PRO A 79 27.84 19.65 39.06
CA PRO A 79 28.08 20.94 38.42
C PRO A 79 27.41 21.06 37.05
N SER A 80 26.65 22.15 36.86
CA SER A 80 25.93 22.50 35.63
C SER A 80 24.69 21.66 35.29
N THR A 81 24.24 20.78 36.18
CA THR A 81 23.01 19.99 35.97
C THR A 81 21.77 20.88 36.01
N THR A 82 20.93 20.80 34.98
CA THR A 82 19.60 21.43 34.99
C THR A 82 18.55 20.52 35.65
N ILE A 83 17.37 21.07 35.95
CA ILE A 83 16.25 20.26 36.47
C ILE A 83 15.85 19.19 35.46
N GLU A 84 15.83 19.52 34.17
CA GLU A 84 15.51 18.58 33.09
C GLU A 84 16.54 17.45 33.02
N GLU A 85 17.84 17.77 33.06
CA GLU A 85 18.89 16.75 33.07
C GLU A 85 18.84 15.87 34.32
N PHE A 86 18.49 16.45 35.48
CA PHE A 86 18.27 15.69 36.70
C PHE A 86 17.11 14.70 36.57
N CYS A 87 15.95 15.15 36.07
CA CYS A 87 14.79 14.29 35.85
C CYS A 87 15.05 13.21 34.80
N ALA A 88 15.66 13.55 33.65
CA ALA A 88 16.06 12.59 32.63
C ALA A 88 16.99 11.50 33.20
N ASN A 89 17.91 11.86 34.11
CA ASN A 89 18.76 10.88 34.78
C ASN A 89 17.97 9.94 35.71
N ILE A 90 16.95 10.43 36.41
CA ILE A 90 16.05 9.58 37.21
C ILE A 90 15.38 8.55 36.30
N TYR A 91 14.77 9.01 35.21
CA TYR A 91 14.09 8.14 34.24
C TYR A 91 15.03 7.12 33.61
N LYS A 92 16.22 7.54 33.21
CA LYS A 92 17.25 6.67 32.63
C LYS A 92 17.77 5.62 33.61
N SER A 93 17.83 5.95 34.90
CA SER A 93 18.31 5.04 35.96
C SER A 93 17.26 4.03 36.41
N GLN A 94 16.02 4.13 35.92
CA GLN A 94 14.94 3.24 36.29
C GLN A 94 15.29 1.77 35.94
N PRO A 95 15.24 0.84 36.91
CA PRO A 95 15.46 -0.57 36.62
C PRO A 95 14.42 -1.12 35.64
N GLU A 96 14.89 -1.88 34.65
CA GLU A 96 14.04 -2.55 33.68
C GLU A 96 14.04 -4.07 33.89
N VAL A 97 12.90 -4.69 33.62
CA VAL A 97 12.73 -6.15 33.58
C VAL A 97 12.99 -6.61 32.14
N PRO A 98 14.01 -7.44 31.89
CA PRO A 98 14.26 -7.99 30.56
C PRO A 98 13.04 -8.71 30.01
N PHE A 99 12.76 -8.57 28.72
CA PHE A 99 11.56 -9.19 28.14
C PHE A 99 11.61 -10.73 28.21
N THR A 100 12.81 -11.32 28.16
CA THR A 100 13.05 -12.76 28.36
C THR A 100 12.65 -13.28 29.74
N ASP A 101 12.61 -12.42 30.77
CA ASP A 101 12.25 -12.82 32.13
C ASP A 101 10.75 -13.11 32.29
N ILE A 102 9.94 -12.77 31.28
CA ILE A 102 8.50 -13.06 31.26
C ILE A 102 8.27 -14.56 31.13
N LEU A 103 8.84 -15.20 30.10
CA LEU A 103 8.64 -16.62 29.82
C LEU A 103 9.79 -17.51 30.29
N LYS A 104 10.98 -16.93 30.52
CA LYS A 104 12.19 -17.62 31.03
C LYS A 104 12.55 -18.88 30.23
N LYS A 105 12.34 -18.83 28.92
CA LYS A 105 12.62 -19.96 28.00
C LYS A 105 14.07 -19.94 27.54
N ASP A 106 14.62 -18.78 27.26
CA ASP A 106 16.02 -18.57 26.90
C ASP A 106 16.49 -17.14 27.23
N GLU A 107 17.79 -16.87 27.05
CA GLU A 107 18.41 -15.55 27.33
C GLU A 107 18.55 -14.67 26.08
N ASN A 108 18.26 -15.19 24.88
CA ASN A 108 18.55 -14.54 23.58
C ASN A 108 17.29 -14.17 22.78
N MET A 109 16.12 -14.13 23.43
CA MET A 109 14.82 -13.84 22.81
C MET A 109 14.43 -14.79 21.67
N THR A 110 14.94 -16.02 21.64
CA THR A 110 14.65 -16.95 20.53
C THR A 110 13.20 -17.42 20.59
N TYR A 111 12.72 -17.74 21.79
CA TYR A 111 11.33 -18.10 22.02
C TYR A 111 10.38 -16.93 21.80
N GLU A 112 10.72 -15.74 22.30
CA GLU A 112 9.95 -14.52 22.10
C GLU A 112 9.87 -14.15 20.62
N LYS A 113 10.95 -14.33 19.86
CA LYS A 113 10.91 -14.19 18.40
C LYS A 113 9.90 -15.15 17.78
N ALA A 114 9.96 -16.45 18.11
CA ALA A 114 8.98 -17.41 17.61
C ALA A 114 7.54 -17.05 18.03
N PHE A 115 7.35 -16.50 19.22
CA PHE A 115 6.06 -16.05 19.72
C PHE A 115 5.49 -14.92 18.87
N PHE A 116 6.28 -13.86 18.65
CA PHE A 116 5.84 -12.71 17.86
C PHE A 116 5.76 -12.97 16.36
N LEU A 117 6.33 -14.07 15.88
CA LEU A 117 6.16 -14.55 14.51
C LEU A 117 4.98 -15.53 14.35
N GLY A 118 4.31 -15.93 15.44
CA GLY A 118 3.14 -16.82 15.38
C GLY A 118 3.45 -18.32 15.35
N HIS A 119 4.67 -18.75 15.72
CA HIS A 119 5.11 -20.16 15.59
C HIS A 119 5.75 -20.74 16.87
N SER A 120 5.61 -20.09 18.03
CA SER A 120 6.05 -20.69 19.30
C SER A 120 5.08 -21.76 19.77
N SER A 121 5.48 -22.57 20.76
CA SER A 121 4.57 -23.55 21.35
C SER A 121 3.31 -22.90 21.94
N LEU A 122 3.42 -21.70 22.56
CA LEU A 122 2.25 -20.95 23.03
C LEU A 122 1.31 -20.44 21.92
N GLN A 123 1.74 -20.48 20.66
CA GLN A 123 0.90 -20.13 19.50
C GLN A 123 0.20 -21.37 18.94
N GLU A 124 0.92 -22.50 18.88
CA GLU A 124 0.46 -23.73 18.23
C GLU A 124 -0.31 -24.68 19.17
N GLU A 125 -0.05 -24.62 20.48
CA GLU A 125 -0.64 -25.51 21.47
C GLU A 125 -2.18 -25.40 21.48
N VAL A 126 -2.84 -26.54 21.61
CA VAL A 126 -4.26 -26.62 21.91
C VAL A 126 -4.42 -27.56 23.11
N GLU A 127 -5.18 -27.15 24.12
CA GLU A 127 -5.61 -28.04 25.19
C GLU A 127 -6.36 -29.25 24.59
N THR A 128 -6.22 -30.47 25.11
CA THR A 128 -6.93 -31.61 24.51
C THR A 128 -7.10 -32.72 25.51
N THR A 129 -8.31 -33.28 25.53
CA THR A 129 -8.70 -34.41 26.38
C THR A 129 -8.73 -35.73 25.62
N TYR A 130 -8.42 -35.73 24.30
CA TYR A 130 -8.47 -36.93 23.46
C TYR A 130 -7.30 -37.87 23.63
N GLU A 131 -6.18 -37.36 24.15
CA GLU A 131 -4.95 -38.12 24.28
C GLU A 131 -4.89 -38.95 25.58
N THR A 132 -5.87 -38.79 26.47
CA THR A 132 -5.96 -39.55 27.73
C THR A 132 -7.27 -40.33 27.82
N SER A 133 -7.19 -41.57 28.30
CA SER A 133 -8.36 -42.43 28.49
C SER A 133 -9.24 -42.03 29.67
N ASP A 134 -8.72 -41.20 30.58
CA ASP A 134 -9.41 -40.72 31.78
C ASP A 134 -10.10 -39.36 31.56
N GLY A 135 -9.97 -38.77 30.37
CA GLY A 135 -10.55 -37.47 30.03
C GLY A 135 -9.84 -36.28 30.65
N SER A 136 -8.64 -36.47 31.21
CA SER A 136 -7.78 -35.36 31.66
C SER A 136 -7.18 -34.61 30.47
N ALA A 137 -7.01 -33.30 30.61
CA ALA A 137 -6.33 -32.51 29.58
C ALA A 137 -4.84 -32.86 29.54
N THR A 138 -4.26 -32.96 28.34
CA THR A 138 -2.82 -33.22 28.11
C THR A 138 -1.98 -31.96 28.02
N SER A 139 -2.60 -30.84 27.65
CA SER A 139 -2.11 -29.47 27.78
C SER A 139 -3.26 -28.65 28.37
N VAL A 140 -2.93 -27.67 29.21
CA VAL A 140 -3.90 -26.76 29.82
C VAL A 140 -3.40 -25.35 29.55
N LEU A 141 -4.03 -24.65 28.61
CA LEU A 141 -3.48 -23.39 28.07
C LEU A 141 -3.23 -22.32 29.14
N LYS A 142 -4.11 -22.27 30.16
CA LYS A 142 -3.93 -21.34 31.29
C LYS A 142 -2.75 -21.73 32.19
N GLU A 143 -2.43 -23.02 32.32
CA GLU A 143 -1.26 -23.47 33.06
C GLU A 143 0.01 -23.25 32.25
N ASP A 144 -0.04 -23.52 30.94
CA ASP A 144 1.08 -23.32 30.02
C ASP A 144 1.46 -21.83 29.91
N GLY A 145 0.48 -20.93 30.00
CA GLY A 145 0.65 -19.47 30.04
C GLY A 145 0.82 -18.86 31.44
N GLU A 146 0.98 -19.65 32.51
CA GLU A 146 0.95 -19.15 33.90
C GLU A 146 2.02 -18.08 34.19
N LEU A 147 3.20 -18.15 33.54
CA LEU A 147 4.25 -17.14 33.70
C LEU A 147 3.83 -15.76 33.16
N VAL A 148 2.98 -15.71 32.13
CA VAL A 148 2.38 -14.46 31.64
C VAL A 148 1.48 -13.86 32.71
N ARG A 149 0.61 -14.67 33.32
CA ARG A 149 -0.25 -14.20 34.42
C ARG A 149 0.59 -13.71 35.61
N ALA A 150 1.63 -14.46 35.99
CA ALA A 150 2.51 -14.10 37.10
C ALA A 150 3.27 -12.79 36.84
N HIS A 151 3.72 -12.55 35.60
CA HIS A 151 4.34 -11.29 35.21
C HIS A 151 3.35 -10.13 35.29
N TYR A 152 2.11 -10.31 34.79
CA TYR A 152 1.05 -9.30 34.86
C TYR A 152 0.74 -8.91 36.31
N GLN A 153 0.49 -9.89 37.18
CA GLN A 153 0.16 -9.67 38.59
C GLN A 153 1.34 -9.18 39.44
N GLY A 154 2.55 -9.16 38.87
CA GLY A 154 3.78 -8.80 39.55
C GLY A 154 4.44 -7.57 38.94
N SER A 155 5.28 -7.78 37.94
CA SER A 155 6.19 -6.74 37.43
C SER A 155 5.56 -5.85 36.36
N ALA A 156 4.61 -6.35 35.55
CA ALA A 156 4.07 -5.58 34.42
C ALA A 156 3.34 -4.30 34.85
N GLN A 157 2.76 -4.30 36.06
CA GLN A 157 2.02 -3.16 36.60
C GLN A 157 2.88 -2.24 37.48
N THR A 158 4.09 -2.65 37.86
CA THR A 158 4.87 -1.98 38.92
C THR A 158 6.32 -1.70 38.56
N LYS A 159 6.78 -2.17 37.40
CA LYS A 159 8.16 -2.03 36.92
C LYS A 159 8.16 -1.76 35.43
N LYS A 160 9.22 -1.11 34.95
CA LYS A 160 9.46 -0.94 33.52
C LYS A 160 9.83 -2.27 32.88
N THR A 161 9.12 -2.67 31.83
CA THR A 161 9.48 -3.84 30.99
C THR A 161 10.27 -3.35 29.78
N GLU A 162 11.37 -4.03 29.48
CA GLU A 162 12.23 -3.72 28.34
C GLU A 162 11.45 -3.79 27.01
N TRP A 163 11.81 -2.94 26.04
CA TRP A 163 11.29 -3.10 24.68
C TRP A 163 12.00 -4.27 23.97
N PRO A 164 11.27 -5.20 23.32
CA PRO A 164 11.90 -6.33 22.64
C PRO A 164 12.94 -5.93 21.60
N LYS A 165 14.15 -6.46 21.72
CA LYS A 165 15.25 -6.25 20.76
C LYS A 165 15.14 -7.23 19.59
N LEU A 166 14.02 -7.18 18.88
CA LEU A 166 13.73 -8.05 17.73
C LEU A 166 13.52 -7.25 16.44
N PRO A 167 13.80 -7.82 15.25
CA PRO A 167 13.66 -7.13 13.97
C PRO A 167 12.26 -6.56 13.73
N ASN A 168 11.22 -7.29 14.11
CA ASN A 168 9.82 -6.87 14.00
C ASN A 168 9.46 -5.66 14.89
N PHE A 169 10.32 -5.29 15.83
CA PHE A 169 10.16 -4.11 16.70
C PHE A 169 11.30 -3.08 16.52
N ALA A 170 12.10 -3.25 15.46
CA ALA A 170 13.25 -2.44 15.11
C ALA A 170 13.20 -2.11 13.60
N SER A 171 12.54 -1.00 13.26
CA SER A 171 12.52 -0.44 11.91
C SER A 171 13.77 0.41 11.63
N SER A 172 13.74 1.26 10.58
CA SER A 172 14.76 2.30 10.37
C SER A 172 14.73 3.45 11.39
N GLY A 173 13.75 3.49 12.30
CA GLY A 173 13.60 4.51 13.32
C GLY A 173 14.61 4.39 14.46
N THR A 174 15.06 5.52 14.98
CA THR A 174 15.80 5.60 16.26
C THR A 174 15.16 6.64 17.16
N ASP A 175 15.16 6.36 18.47
CA ASP A 175 14.73 7.34 19.48
C ASP A 175 15.82 8.39 19.74
N SER A 176 15.54 9.36 20.62
CA SER A 176 16.50 10.41 20.97
C SER A 176 17.76 9.89 21.69
N HIS A 177 17.73 8.65 22.20
CA HIS A 177 18.87 7.95 22.78
C HIS A 177 19.62 7.07 21.76
N GLY A 178 19.20 7.08 20.49
CA GLY A 178 19.80 6.28 19.41
C GLY A 178 19.45 4.80 19.46
N GLN A 179 18.45 4.39 20.24
CA GLN A 179 17.97 3.00 20.27
C GLN A 179 17.02 2.74 19.10
N PRO A 180 17.12 1.58 18.43
CA PRO A 180 16.17 1.19 17.40
C PRO A 180 14.73 1.20 17.92
N THR A 181 13.80 1.73 17.13
CA THR A 181 12.38 1.75 17.45
C THR A 181 11.53 1.80 16.17
N CYS A 182 10.21 1.89 16.31
CA CYS A 182 9.30 2.00 15.16
C CYS A 182 9.31 3.44 14.61
N THR A 183 9.39 3.61 13.29
CA THR A 183 9.34 4.93 12.64
C THR A 183 8.03 5.63 12.97
N THR A 184 6.93 4.87 13.03
CA THR A 184 5.59 5.38 13.35
C THR A 184 5.38 5.70 14.83
N SER A 185 6.29 5.31 15.72
CA SER A 185 6.08 5.28 17.18
C SER A 185 4.82 4.51 17.58
N ALA A 186 4.50 3.44 16.83
CA ALA A 186 3.39 2.56 17.09
C ALA A 186 3.75 1.09 16.75
N ALA A 187 3.09 0.18 17.45
CA ALA A 187 3.14 -1.26 17.18
C ALA A 187 1.71 -1.82 17.11
N MET A 188 1.53 -2.87 16.32
CA MET A 188 0.26 -3.54 16.11
C MET A 188 0.46 -5.04 16.13
N CYS A 189 -0.52 -5.75 16.67
CA CYS A 189 -0.65 -7.19 16.62
C CYS A 189 -1.91 -7.56 15.84
N CYS A 190 -1.85 -8.63 15.04
CA CYS A 190 -3.00 -9.17 14.32
C CYS A 190 -3.05 -10.68 14.48
N TRP A 191 -4.20 -11.19 14.93
CA TRP A 191 -4.46 -12.60 15.17
C TRP A 191 -5.49 -13.14 14.19
N THR A 192 -5.28 -14.38 13.78
CA THR A 192 -6.14 -15.11 12.84
C THR A 192 -6.88 -16.27 13.50
N LYS A 193 -6.55 -16.60 14.76
CA LYS A 193 -7.09 -17.77 15.44
C LYS A 193 -7.42 -17.54 16.90
N ASP A 194 -8.49 -18.18 17.35
CA ASP A 194 -8.94 -18.33 18.72
C ASP A 194 -8.96 -19.81 19.11
N ARG A 195 -8.20 -20.13 20.15
CA ARG A 195 -8.06 -21.51 20.68
C ARG A 195 -8.65 -21.71 22.07
N GLN A 196 -9.21 -20.69 22.72
CA GLN A 196 -9.60 -20.79 24.14
C GLN A 196 -11.10 -20.92 24.37
N ALA A 197 -11.53 -22.08 24.89
CA ALA A 197 -12.93 -22.34 25.15
C ALA A 197 -13.42 -21.66 26.45
N ALA A 198 -14.69 -21.25 26.43
CA ALA A 198 -15.43 -20.75 27.60
C ALA A 198 -14.82 -19.52 28.31
N ASP A 199 -14.14 -18.65 27.57
CA ASP A 199 -13.56 -17.38 28.05
C ASP A 199 -14.43 -16.14 27.75
N ASN A 200 -15.55 -16.33 27.04
CA ASN A 200 -16.46 -15.28 26.52
C ASN A 200 -15.85 -14.37 25.45
N ASN A 201 -14.75 -14.78 24.80
CA ASN A 201 -14.16 -14.09 23.66
C ASN A 201 -14.20 -14.98 22.42
N GLY A 202 -14.14 -14.33 21.25
CA GLY A 202 -14.08 -15.02 19.96
C GLY A 202 -15.19 -16.05 19.70
N ASN A 203 -14.91 -16.99 18.80
CA ASN A 203 -15.87 -17.99 18.35
C ASN A 203 -15.65 -19.38 18.99
N CYS A 204 -14.64 -19.53 19.86
CA CYS A 204 -14.36 -20.75 20.61
C CYS A 204 -15.13 -20.85 21.96
N ASN A 205 -16.04 -19.91 22.28
CA ASN A 205 -16.76 -19.80 23.57
C ASN A 205 -17.69 -20.97 24.04
N ARG A 206 -17.65 -22.18 23.43
CA ARG A 206 -18.57 -23.31 23.72
C ARG A 206 -17.93 -24.38 24.62
N ASN A 207 -18.77 -25.07 25.40
CA ASN A 207 -18.42 -26.02 26.48
C ASN A 207 -17.58 -27.27 26.12
N THR A 208 -17.10 -27.45 24.88
CA THR A 208 -16.31 -28.64 24.51
C THR A 208 -15.11 -28.25 23.67
N TYR A 209 -13.94 -28.26 24.31
CA TYR A 209 -12.65 -27.89 23.75
C TYR A 209 -12.32 -28.68 22.47
N SER A 210 -12.40 -30.01 22.56
CA SER A 210 -11.71 -30.91 21.65
C SER A 210 -12.39 -31.09 20.28
N GLN A 211 -13.64 -30.63 20.10
CA GLN A 211 -14.33 -30.63 18.78
C GLN A 211 -14.50 -29.24 18.17
N ASN A 212 -14.41 -28.18 18.98
CA ASN A 212 -14.93 -26.87 18.58
C ASN A 212 -13.90 -25.75 18.54
N CYS A 213 -12.62 -25.98 18.87
CA CYS A 213 -11.64 -24.90 19.07
C CYS A 213 -10.27 -25.09 18.41
N VAL A 214 -10.09 -26.16 17.63
CA VAL A 214 -8.81 -26.45 16.96
C VAL A 214 -8.50 -25.45 15.84
N ASP A 215 -9.54 -24.80 15.30
CA ASP A 215 -9.46 -23.85 14.21
C ASP A 215 -10.72 -22.96 14.25
N LYS A 216 -10.71 -21.98 15.16
CA LYS A 216 -11.78 -21.01 15.27
C LYS A 216 -11.27 -19.61 15.08
N ASP A 217 -12.17 -18.84 14.50
CA ASP A 217 -12.02 -17.43 14.21
C ASP A 217 -11.99 -16.60 15.51
N PRO A 218 -11.07 -15.62 15.64
CA PRO A 218 -11.13 -14.63 16.71
C PRO A 218 -12.36 -13.74 16.55
N GLY A 219 -12.58 -12.86 17.52
CA GLY A 219 -13.60 -11.83 17.42
C GLY A 219 -13.18 -10.82 16.36
N ASP A 220 -13.82 -10.87 15.20
CA ASP A 220 -13.49 -10.00 14.07
C ASP A 220 -13.68 -8.51 14.43
N ASN A 221 -12.64 -7.71 14.20
CA ASN A 221 -12.68 -6.26 14.40
C ASN A 221 -12.10 -5.46 13.22
N THR A 222 -11.62 -6.14 12.17
CA THR A 222 -10.93 -5.51 11.05
C THR A 222 -10.93 -6.39 9.81
N ASN A 223 -10.92 -5.71 8.67
CA ASN A 223 -10.68 -6.33 7.38
C ASN A 223 -9.18 -6.25 7.08
N LEU A 224 -8.60 -7.35 6.62
CA LEU A 224 -7.23 -7.38 6.09
C LEU A 224 -7.30 -6.91 4.65
N CYS A 225 -6.56 -5.87 4.28
CA CYS A 225 -6.55 -5.37 2.91
C CYS A 225 -5.46 -6.05 2.08
N PHE A 226 -4.23 -6.09 2.60
CA PHE A 226 -3.14 -6.82 1.96
C PHE A 226 -1.97 -7.08 2.90
N VAL A 227 -1.18 -8.10 2.55
CA VAL A 227 0.13 -8.40 3.11
C VAL A 227 1.17 -8.14 2.03
N ASP A 228 2.03 -7.17 2.30
CA ASP A 228 3.24 -6.88 1.53
C ASP A 228 4.38 -7.75 2.07
N LEU A 229 4.82 -8.73 1.28
CA LEU A 229 5.80 -9.72 1.73
C LEU A 229 7.18 -9.09 1.96
N GLU A 230 7.48 -7.94 1.33
CA GLU A 230 8.74 -7.23 1.54
C GLU A 230 8.78 -6.61 2.94
N ARG A 231 7.65 -6.05 3.39
CA ARG A 231 7.48 -5.59 4.79
C ARG A 231 7.57 -6.76 5.76
N GLY A 232 6.97 -7.88 5.40
CA GLY A 232 7.01 -9.13 6.15
C GLY A 232 8.41 -9.71 6.29
N GLU A 233 9.24 -9.67 5.24
CA GLU A 233 10.62 -10.17 5.23
C GLU A 233 11.48 -9.45 6.27
N ALA A 234 11.34 -8.12 6.40
CA ALA A 234 12.08 -7.33 7.39
C ALA A 234 11.87 -7.83 8.83
N SER A 235 10.71 -8.46 9.10
CA SER A 235 10.34 -9.02 10.39
C SER A 235 10.61 -10.52 10.52
N THR A 236 10.26 -11.29 9.47
CA THR A 236 10.18 -12.75 9.50
C THR A 236 11.46 -13.42 8.97
N GLY A 237 12.18 -12.77 8.04
CA GLY A 237 13.28 -13.36 7.28
C GLY A 237 12.86 -14.37 6.21
N ASN A 238 11.56 -14.39 5.84
CA ASN A 238 11.03 -15.20 4.74
C ASN A 238 11.18 -14.46 3.39
N SER A 239 10.89 -15.12 2.25
CA SER A 239 10.97 -14.50 0.92
C SER A 239 10.11 -13.23 0.80
N GLY A 240 10.71 -12.10 0.44
CA GLY A 240 10.04 -10.79 0.41
C GLY A 240 9.36 -10.38 -0.89
N ASP A 241 9.40 -11.19 -1.95
CA ASP A 241 8.73 -10.81 -3.20
C ASP A 241 7.27 -11.26 -3.20
N GLY A 242 6.36 -10.28 -3.21
CA GLY A 242 4.95 -10.49 -3.55
C GLY A 242 3.97 -9.71 -2.70
N LEU A 243 2.71 -9.77 -3.11
CA LEU A 243 1.58 -9.16 -2.43
C LEU A 243 0.45 -10.19 -2.33
N VAL A 244 -0.09 -10.35 -1.13
CA VAL A 244 -1.34 -11.10 -0.92
C VAL A 244 -2.42 -10.07 -0.65
N ALA A 245 -3.38 -9.92 -1.55
CA ALA A 245 -4.41 -8.88 -1.48
C ALA A 245 -5.81 -9.47 -1.26
N PHE A 246 -6.58 -8.79 -0.42
CA PHE A 246 -7.96 -9.08 -0.06
C PHE A 246 -8.76 -7.78 -0.23
N PRO A 247 -9.15 -7.44 -1.48
CA PRO A 247 -9.81 -6.17 -1.78
C PRO A 247 -11.29 -6.14 -1.38
N ASP A 248 -11.88 -7.29 -1.07
CA ASP A 248 -13.29 -7.48 -0.73
C ASP A 248 -13.41 -8.09 0.68
N ASP A 249 -14.38 -7.61 1.47
CA ASP A 249 -14.52 -7.87 2.91
C ASP A 249 -14.89 -9.33 3.31
N ASP A 250 -15.06 -10.25 2.36
CA ASP A 250 -15.55 -11.61 2.61
C ASP A 250 -14.47 -12.71 2.40
N ASP A 251 -13.26 -12.34 1.95
CA ASP A 251 -12.26 -13.31 1.47
C ASP A 251 -11.14 -13.59 2.50
N GLU A 252 -10.88 -12.70 3.46
CA GLU A 252 -9.75 -12.83 4.40
C GLU A 252 -10.00 -13.71 5.63
N GLY A 253 -11.27 -13.95 5.98
CA GLY A 253 -11.66 -14.55 7.27
C GLY A 253 -11.62 -13.58 8.45
N ALA A 254 -11.99 -14.04 9.65
CA ALA A 254 -12.04 -13.16 10.81
C ALA A 254 -10.64 -12.80 11.31
N ILE A 255 -10.33 -11.51 11.41
CA ILE A 255 -9.04 -11.03 11.89
C ILE A 255 -9.27 -10.04 13.03
N HIS A 256 -8.45 -10.16 14.07
CA HIS A 256 -8.46 -9.20 15.17
C HIS A 256 -7.13 -8.47 15.20
N CYS A 257 -7.12 -7.15 15.03
CA CYS A 257 -5.92 -6.34 15.21
C CYS A 257 -6.05 -5.39 16.40
N HIS A 258 -5.00 -5.31 17.20
CA HIS A 258 -4.90 -4.46 18.38
C HIS A 258 -3.48 -3.92 18.51
N GLY A 259 -3.32 -2.65 18.83
CA GLY A 259 -2.00 -2.05 18.94
C GLY A 259 -1.86 -1.02 20.04
N LEU A 260 -0.76 -0.30 19.95
CA LEU A 260 -0.29 0.69 20.91
C LEU A 260 0.51 1.76 20.18
N ALA A 261 0.53 2.97 20.74
CA ALA A 261 1.39 4.05 20.27
C ALA A 261 1.97 4.82 21.46
N TRP A 262 3.11 5.47 21.23
CA TRP A 262 3.84 6.21 22.26
C TRP A 262 4.39 7.55 21.74
N ALA A 263 4.76 8.43 22.66
CA ALA A 263 5.39 9.71 22.34
C ALA A 263 6.82 9.54 21.82
N ASN A 264 7.28 10.50 21.03
CA ASN A 264 8.69 10.56 20.60
C ASN A 264 9.63 10.97 21.73
N ASP A 265 9.11 11.67 22.75
CA ASP A 265 9.86 11.96 23.95
C ASP A 265 10.05 10.67 24.74
N VAL A 266 11.31 10.27 24.90
CA VAL A 266 11.73 9.05 25.60
C VAL A 266 11.45 9.09 27.10
N ASP A 267 11.25 10.28 27.67
CA ASP A 267 10.94 10.48 29.09
C ASP A 267 9.41 10.46 29.34
N ASP A 268 8.58 10.57 28.30
CA ASP A 268 7.13 10.43 28.40
C ASP A 268 6.76 9.00 28.85
N SER A 269 5.76 8.89 29.74
CA SER A 269 5.34 7.62 30.32
C SER A 269 4.93 6.59 29.25
N SER A 270 4.28 7.03 28.17
CA SER A 270 3.89 6.13 27.07
C SER A 270 5.12 5.52 26.37
N ALA A 271 6.22 6.27 26.26
CA ALA A 271 7.46 5.81 25.64
C ALA A 271 8.28 4.93 26.58
N ARG A 272 8.32 5.27 27.88
CA ARG A 272 9.05 4.48 28.90
C ARG A 272 8.41 3.11 29.14
N TYR A 273 7.08 3.05 29.13
CA TYR A 273 6.32 1.83 29.43
C TYR A 273 5.76 1.12 28.19
N LYS A 274 6.18 1.49 26.96
CA LYS A 274 5.74 0.80 25.73
C LYS A 274 5.97 -0.71 25.75
N GLY A 275 7.03 -1.19 26.41
CA GLY A 275 7.27 -2.63 26.62
C GLY A 275 6.21 -3.31 27.48
N ASN A 276 5.74 -2.62 28.53
CA ASN A 276 4.62 -3.08 29.36
C ASN A 276 3.33 -3.17 28.55
N ASN A 277 3.05 -2.16 27.71
CA ASN A 277 1.85 -2.13 26.89
C ASN A 277 1.86 -3.24 25.83
N LEU A 278 3.02 -3.47 25.19
CA LEU A 278 3.19 -4.56 24.25
C LEU A 278 2.98 -5.92 24.92
N PHE A 279 3.56 -6.15 26.10
CA PHE A 279 3.31 -7.36 26.88
C PHE A 279 1.82 -7.54 27.19
N PHE A 280 1.16 -6.47 27.64
CA PHE A 280 -0.25 -6.52 27.99
C PHE A 280 -1.11 -6.89 26.78
N VAL A 281 -0.97 -6.19 25.67
CA VAL A 281 -1.73 -6.44 24.43
C VAL A 281 -1.42 -7.84 23.89
N SER A 282 -0.15 -8.17 23.69
CA SER A 282 0.22 -9.38 22.96
C SER A 282 0.05 -10.68 23.77
N MET A 283 0.54 -10.69 25.00
CA MET A 283 0.64 -11.91 25.81
C MET A 283 -0.50 -12.02 26.82
N TYR A 284 -0.82 -10.95 27.55
CA TYR A 284 -1.79 -11.04 28.64
C TYR A 284 -3.24 -10.98 28.14
N ASP A 285 -3.65 -9.90 27.47
CA ASP A 285 -5.04 -9.71 27.03
C ASP A 285 -5.38 -10.69 25.91
N HIS A 286 -4.64 -10.68 24.80
CA HIS A 286 -5.04 -11.46 23.63
C HIS A 286 -4.67 -12.93 23.74
N MET A 287 -3.41 -13.29 23.99
CA MET A 287 -3.04 -14.71 24.09
C MET A 287 -3.57 -15.38 25.38
N TYR A 288 -3.29 -14.81 26.56
CA TYR A 288 -3.61 -15.47 27.83
C TYR A 288 -5.07 -15.32 28.23
N GLN A 289 -5.73 -14.15 28.09
CA GLN A 289 -7.13 -13.99 28.48
C GLN A 289 -8.10 -14.48 27.41
N ARG A 290 -7.88 -14.09 26.14
CA ARG A 290 -8.79 -14.32 25.00
C ARG A 290 -8.44 -15.53 24.13
N GLY A 291 -7.28 -16.15 24.32
CA GLY A 291 -6.84 -17.29 23.51
C GLY A 291 -6.50 -16.96 22.05
N TYR A 292 -6.24 -15.69 21.72
CA TYR A 292 -5.92 -15.28 20.35
C TYR A 292 -4.45 -15.52 20.03
N VAL A 293 -4.21 -16.20 18.91
CA VAL A 293 -2.91 -16.71 18.48
C VAL A 293 -2.79 -16.68 16.96
N GLU A 294 -1.59 -17.04 16.50
CA GLU A 294 -1.16 -17.13 15.10
C GLU A 294 -1.12 -15.79 14.35
N ASN A 295 -0.21 -15.70 13.40
CA ASN A 295 0.01 -14.52 12.58
C ASN A 295 -0.85 -14.56 11.31
N VAL A 296 -1.03 -13.39 10.70
CA VAL A 296 -1.45 -13.30 9.30
C VAL A 296 -0.33 -13.87 8.43
N PRO A 297 -0.59 -14.86 7.55
CA PRO A 297 0.45 -15.45 6.70
C PRO A 297 1.23 -14.40 5.90
N GLY A 298 2.56 -14.47 5.96
CA GLY A 298 3.45 -13.49 5.31
C GLY A 298 3.80 -12.27 6.16
N ALA A 299 3.19 -12.10 7.34
CA ALA A 299 3.50 -11.02 8.28
C ALA A 299 3.82 -11.56 9.69
N PRO A 300 4.51 -10.81 10.56
CA PRO A 300 4.61 -11.19 11.97
C PRO A 300 3.24 -11.08 12.67
N MET A 301 3.07 -11.80 13.79
CA MET A 301 1.87 -11.66 14.63
C MET A 301 1.82 -10.27 15.27
N CYS A 302 2.98 -9.75 15.71
CA CYS A 302 3.11 -8.39 16.23
C CYS A 302 4.36 -7.73 15.69
N GLY A 303 4.31 -6.42 15.47
CA GLY A 303 5.48 -5.65 15.06
C GLY A 303 5.20 -4.16 15.04
N CYS A 304 6.19 -3.38 14.61
CA CYS A 304 6.02 -1.98 14.27
C CYS A 304 4.92 -1.83 13.21
N VAL A 305 4.06 -0.81 13.31
CA VAL A 305 2.91 -0.66 12.39
C VAL A 305 3.35 -0.67 10.92
N GLU A 306 4.48 -0.04 10.60
CA GLU A 306 5.07 -0.01 9.25
C GLU A 306 5.59 -1.36 8.72
N GLN A 307 5.65 -2.40 9.56
CA GLN A 307 6.03 -3.76 9.19
C GLN A 307 4.85 -4.75 9.26
N MET A 308 3.66 -4.27 9.63
CA MET A 308 2.45 -5.08 9.76
C MET A 308 1.59 -5.01 8.48
N PRO A 309 0.62 -5.93 8.30
CA PRO A 309 -0.32 -5.88 7.19
C PRO A 309 -1.13 -4.59 7.16
N THR A 310 -1.58 -4.22 5.96
CA THR A 310 -2.52 -3.12 5.80
C THR A 310 -3.92 -3.62 6.14
N VAL A 311 -4.60 -2.96 7.06
CA VAL A 311 -5.89 -3.34 7.61
C VAL A 311 -6.85 -2.14 7.64
N THR A 312 -8.15 -2.38 7.77
CA THR A 312 -9.11 -1.28 7.93
C THR A 312 -9.07 -0.70 9.33
N ARG A 313 -8.79 -1.50 10.36
CA ARG A 313 -8.91 -1.07 11.74
C ARG A 313 -7.92 -1.78 12.66
N SER A 314 -7.56 -1.11 13.75
CA SER A 314 -6.91 -1.73 14.88
C SER A 314 -7.47 -1.12 16.16
N ASP A 315 -7.88 -1.96 17.10
CA ASP A 315 -8.13 -1.55 18.47
C ASP A 315 -6.84 -1.02 19.11
N CYS A 316 -6.92 -0.33 20.25
CA CYS A 316 -5.72 0.01 20.99
C CYS A 316 -5.84 0.11 22.51
N THR A 317 -4.70 -0.14 23.14
CA THR A 317 -4.48 0.08 24.58
C THR A 317 -3.51 1.24 24.76
N GLU A 318 -3.84 2.13 25.69
CA GLU A 318 -2.92 3.14 26.22
C GLU A 318 -2.56 2.81 27.67
N ILE A 319 -1.39 3.30 28.09
CA ILE A 319 -0.96 3.23 29.48
C ILE A 319 -1.35 4.50 30.19
N ASP A 320 -1.85 4.34 31.41
CA ASP A 320 -1.99 5.37 32.41
C ASP A 320 -1.07 5.01 33.60
N ALA A 321 0.01 5.77 33.77
CA ALA A 321 1.05 5.48 34.76
C ALA A 321 1.07 6.53 35.85
N THR A 322 0.93 6.08 37.10
CA THR A 322 1.08 6.91 38.30
C THR A 322 2.43 6.63 38.94
N GLU A 323 3.23 7.68 39.12
CA GLU A 323 4.60 7.57 39.61
C GLU A 323 4.78 8.37 40.89
N ARG A 324 5.47 7.76 41.86
CA ARG A 324 5.91 8.45 43.08
C ARG A 324 7.41 8.62 43.07
N PHE A 325 7.86 9.86 43.13
CA PHE A 325 9.27 10.21 43.18
C PHE A 325 9.75 10.35 44.62
N LYS A 326 11.00 9.96 44.84
CA LYS A 326 11.74 10.23 46.08
C LYS A 326 13.07 10.87 45.73
N ILE A 327 13.29 12.08 46.21
CA ILE A 327 14.54 12.83 46.04
C ILE A 327 15.12 13.11 47.41
N THR A 328 16.37 12.72 47.62
CA THR A 328 17.11 12.95 48.87
C THR A 328 18.32 13.82 48.58
N TYR A 329 18.52 14.85 49.39
CA TYR A 329 19.72 15.69 49.36
C TYR A 329 20.43 15.64 50.71
N ASP A 330 21.73 15.33 50.70
CA ASP A 330 22.60 15.35 51.87
C ASP A 330 23.48 16.60 51.86
N SER A 331 23.20 17.52 52.78
CA SER A 331 23.96 18.76 52.92
C SER A 331 25.42 18.60 53.38
N THR A 332 25.80 17.43 53.91
CA THR A 332 27.16 17.16 54.40
C THR A 332 28.10 16.71 53.29
N THR A 333 27.60 15.88 52.37
CA THR A 333 28.34 15.40 51.19
C THR A 333 28.06 16.25 49.95
N ASN A 334 27.00 17.07 49.98
CA ASN A 334 26.38 17.71 48.82
C ASN A 334 25.89 16.68 47.79
N GLU A 335 25.51 15.47 48.18
CA GLU A 335 24.96 14.49 47.25
C GLU A 335 23.46 14.67 47.10
N ILE A 336 22.96 14.51 45.88
CA ILE A 336 21.53 14.45 45.58
C ILE A 336 21.22 13.17 44.82
N GLU A 337 20.23 12.43 45.28
CA GLU A 337 19.78 11.18 44.68
C GLU A 337 18.28 11.24 44.41
N GLY A 338 17.87 10.98 43.17
CA GLY A 338 16.48 10.90 42.77
C GLY A 338 16.15 9.48 42.30
N SER A 339 14.95 9.02 42.63
CA SER A 339 14.46 7.69 42.22
C SER A 339 12.94 7.68 42.08
N ILE A 340 12.43 6.75 41.27
CA ILE A 340 11.01 6.42 41.24
C ILE A 340 10.78 5.36 42.33
N ALA A 341 10.11 5.75 43.41
CA ALA A 341 9.86 4.91 44.58
C ALA A 341 8.68 3.95 44.37
N LEU A 342 7.68 4.34 43.59
CA LEU A 342 6.52 3.51 43.25
C LEU A 342 6.06 3.82 41.83
N VAL A 343 5.66 2.78 41.12
CA VAL A 343 5.04 2.83 39.80
C VAL A 343 3.75 2.02 39.88
N ASP A 344 2.65 2.59 39.39
CA ASP A 344 1.37 1.91 39.19
C ASP A 344 0.93 2.13 37.74
N ILE A 345 0.85 1.06 36.96
CA ILE A 345 0.53 1.08 35.53
C ILE A 345 -0.84 0.45 35.30
N ASN A 346 -1.75 1.25 34.76
CA ASN A 346 -3.06 0.82 34.29
C ASN A 346 -3.07 0.72 32.77
N PHE A 347 -3.75 -0.31 32.27
CA PHE A 347 -3.93 -0.56 30.84
C PHE A 347 -5.37 -0.26 30.46
N ASN A 348 -5.59 0.79 29.69
CA ASN A 348 -6.91 1.30 29.35
C ASN A 348 -7.14 1.25 27.84
N ALA A 349 -8.39 1.12 27.41
CA ALA A 349 -8.73 1.37 26.03
C ALA A 349 -8.36 2.81 25.67
N CYS A 350 -7.61 2.98 24.60
CA CYS A 350 -7.10 4.27 24.18
C CYS A 350 -8.23 5.27 23.87
N GLN A 351 -8.05 6.52 24.27
CA GLN A 351 -8.95 7.61 23.89
C GLN A 351 -8.45 8.26 22.59
N GLY A 352 -9.23 8.16 21.52
CA GLY A 352 -8.87 8.73 20.22
C GLY A 352 -9.53 10.08 19.94
N ILE A 353 -9.10 10.74 18.86
CA ILE A 353 -9.75 11.97 18.37
C ILE A 353 -11.20 11.72 17.95
N ASN A 354 -12.03 12.77 17.97
CA ASN A 354 -13.43 12.72 17.52
C ASN A 354 -14.28 11.63 18.18
N HIS A 355 -13.98 11.30 19.45
CA HIS A 355 -14.66 10.24 20.21
C HIS A 355 -14.51 8.83 19.61
N ARG A 356 -13.53 8.61 18.72
CA ARG A 356 -13.15 7.29 18.23
C ARG A 356 -12.23 6.62 19.25
N ASN A 357 -12.82 6.16 20.34
CA ASN A 357 -12.10 5.42 21.38
C ASN A 357 -11.85 3.97 20.94
N ASN A 358 -10.82 3.34 21.50
CA ASN A 358 -10.36 2.00 21.13
C ASN A 358 -10.01 1.91 19.63
N ASP A 359 -9.26 2.88 19.10
CA ASP A 359 -8.91 2.99 17.69
C ASP A 359 -7.49 3.55 17.54
N LEU A 360 -6.56 2.72 17.05
CA LEU A 360 -5.13 3.04 17.02
C LEU A 360 -4.82 4.28 16.18
N TRP A 361 -5.44 4.37 15.00
CA TRP A 361 -5.24 5.52 14.13
C TRP A 361 -5.75 6.81 14.77
N ALA A 362 -6.92 6.76 15.44
CA ALA A 362 -7.47 7.93 16.12
C ALA A 362 -6.68 8.31 17.37
N TYR A 363 -6.13 7.33 18.11
CA TYR A 363 -5.24 7.56 19.25
C TYR A 363 -3.92 8.22 18.82
N MET A 364 -3.29 7.73 17.75
CA MET A 364 -2.13 8.40 17.15
C MET A 364 -2.47 9.84 16.72
N GLY A 365 -3.67 10.07 16.20
CA GLY A 365 -4.17 11.42 15.93
C GLY A 365 -4.17 12.30 17.18
N ARG A 366 -4.54 11.76 18.34
CA ARG A 366 -4.52 12.50 19.62
C ARG A 366 -3.08 12.88 19.98
N LEU A 367 -2.15 11.93 19.94
CA LEU A 367 -0.73 12.15 20.18
C LEU A 367 -0.13 13.22 19.25
N PHE A 368 -0.57 13.25 17.98
CA PHE A 368 -0.15 14.28 17.03
C PHE A 368 -0.65 15.68 17.45
N TYR A 369 -1.93 15.83 17.79
CA TYR A 369 -2.47 17.12 18.23
C TYR A 369 -1.88 17.59 19.57
N GLU A 370 -1.46 16.66 20.43
CA GLU A 370 -0.73 16.91 21.67
C GLU A 370 0.76 17.25 21.43
N GLY A 371 1.27 17.12 20.19
CA GLY A 371 2.66 17.39 19.85
C GLY A 371 3.64 16.27 20.23
N LYS A 372 3.14 15.10 20.62
CA LYS A 372 3.93 13.94 21.05
C LYS A 372 4.50 13.13 19.87
N ILE A 373 3.84 13.17 18.72
CA ILE A 373 4.34 12.55 17.47
C ILE A 373 4.27 13.51 16.28
N LYS A 374 4.97 13.19 15.19
CA LYS A 374 5.00 13.99 13.95
C LYS A 374 3.84 13.62 13.03
N ASN A 375 3.43 14.58 12.18
CA ASN A 375 2.43 14.34 11.14
C ASN A 375 2.81 13.20 10.19
N THR A 376 4.11 13.05 9.87
CA THR A 376 4.59 11.97 9.01
C THR A 376 4.31 10.59 9.61
N GLN A 377 4.47 10.45 10.93
CA GLN A 377 4.23 9.20 11.65
C GLN A 377 2.75 8.85 11.67
N TRP A 378 1.89 9.83 11.98
CA TRP A 378 0.44 9.65 11.93
C TRP A 378 -0.07 9.35 10.51
N GLY A 379 0.44 10.06 9.51
CA GLY A 379 0.07 9.85 8.11
C GLY A 379 0.53 8.52 7.53
N GLU A 380 1.68 8.00 7.98
CA GLU A 380 2.17 6.66 7.63
C GLU A 380 1.28 5.57 8.24
N ALA A 381 0.98 5.65 9.53
CA ALA A 381 0.02 4.76 10.15
C ALA A 381 -1.36 4.80 9.47
N GLY A 382 -1.81 5.96 8.99
CA GLY A 382 -3.06 6.10 8.22
C GLY A 382 -3.05 5.49 6.82
N ARG A 383 -1.89 5.19 6.24
CA ARG A 383 -1.79 4.40 4.99
C ARG A 383 -1.89 2.90 5.25
N ILE A 384 -1.58 2.46 6.47
CA ILE A 384 -1.61 1.06 6.88
C ILE A 384 -2.95 0.71 7.56
N ILE A 385 -3.53 1.65 8.32
CA ILE A 385 -4.82 1.52 9.00
C ILE A 385 -5.83 2.43 8.28
N THR A 386 -6.54 1.87 7.31
CA THR A 386 -7.20 2.63 6.22
C THR A 386 -8.64 3.04 6.51
N ASN A 387 -9.21 2.63 7.66
CA ASN A 387 -10.59 2.79 8.10
C ASN A 387 -11.66 2.00 7.33
N SER A 388 -11.67 1.98 5.99
CA SER A 388 -12.75 1.29 5.26
C SER A 388 -12.53 1.04 3.76
N ASP A 389 -11.33 1.29 3.20
CA ASP A 389 -11.14 1.27 1.74
C ASP A 389 -10.02 0.33 1.32
N CYS A 390 -10.19 -0.97 1.58
CA CYS A 390 -9.23 -1.97 1.12
C CYS A 390 -9.03 -1.94 -0.39
N LYS A 391 -10.09 -1.66 -1.18
CA LYS A 391 -9.97 -1.52 -2.65
C LYS A 391 -9.02 -0.40 -3.05
N ALA A 392 -9.16 0.79 -2.48
CA ALA A 392 -8.25 1.89 -2.80
C ALA A 392 -6.84 1.63 -2.25
N ALA A 393 -6.72 1.01 -1.08
CA ALA A 393 -5.42 0.67 -0.49
C ALA A 393 -4.66 -0.34 -1.35
N VAL A 394 -5.32 -1.42 -1.77
CA VAL A 394 -4.76 -2.45 -2.66
C VAL A 394 -4.36 -1.83 -4.01
N ARG A 395 -5.20 -0.97 -4.60
CA ARG A 395 -4.86 -0.29 -5.86
C ARG A 395 -3.65 0.63 -5.72
N ALA A 396 -3.59 1.42 -4.64
CA ALA A 396 -2.43 2.28 -4.38
C ALA A 396 -1.14 1.46 -4.23
N GLN A 397 -1.22 0.29 -3.58
CA GLN A 397 -0.09 -0.62 -3.45
C GLN A 397 0.31 -1.24 -4.80
N TYR A 398 -0.66 -1.64 -5.64
CA TYR A 398 -0.37 -2.11 -6.99
C TYR A 398 0.36 -1.04 -7.81
N ASP A 399 -0.11 0.21 -7.78
CA ASP A 399 0.54 1.33 -8.46
C ASP A 399 1.98 1.55 -7.96
N GLU A 400 2.23 1.43 -6.64
CA GLU A 400 3.56 1.56 -6.04
C GLU A 400 4.50 0.42 -6.48
N MET A 401 3.98 -0.79 -6.61
CA MET A 401 4.73 -1.96 -7.09
C MET A 401 4.86 -2.01 -8.62
N GLY A 402 4.27 -1.05 -9.35
CA GLY A 402 4.22 -1.07 -10.81
C GLY A 402 3.42 -2.25 -11.37
N LEU A 403 2.49 -2.78 -10.58
CA LEU A 403 1.59 -3.86 -10.96
C LEU A 403 0.30 -3.26 -11.52
N GLU A 404 -0.11 -3.71 -12.70
CA GLU A 404 -1.46 -3.46 -13.21
C GLU A 404 -2.26 -4.76 -13.07
N PRO A 405 -3.47 -4.72 -12.49
CA PRO A 405 -4.40 -5.82 -12.57
C PRO A 405 -4.53 -6.31 -14.02
N GLY A 406 -4.59 -7.63 -14.20
CA GLY A 406 -4.61 -8.24 -15.52
C GLY A 406 -5.16 -9.66 -15.44
N TYR A 407 -5.17 -10.33 -16.59
CA TYR A 407 -5.54 -11.73 -16.64
C TYR A 407 -4.34 -12.53 -17.14
N ASP A 408 -3.96 -13.56 -16.41
CA ASP A 408 -2.94 -14.50 -16.86
C ASP A 408 -3.54 -15.43 -17.92
N TYR A 409 -3.09 -15.31 -19.16
CA TYR A 409 -3.52 -16.14 -20.29
C TYR A 409 -2.32 -16.64 -21.08
N ASP A 410 -2.51 -17.80 -21.71
CA ASP A 410 -1.52 -18.35 -22.64
C ASP A 410 -1.41 -17.48 -23.89
N MET A 411 -0.38 -16.64 -23.93
CA MET A 411 -0.07 -15.76 -25.06
C MET A 411 0.24 -16.51 -26.37
N SER A 412 0.58 -17.80 -26.29
CA SER A 412 0.76 -18.65 -27.48
C SER A 412 -0.56 -19.10 -28.10
N THR A 413 -1.66 -18.96 -27.37
CA THR A 413 -3.01 -19.32 -27.83
C THR A 413 -3.90 -18.09 -28.00
N PHE A 414 -3.85 -17.14 -27.07
CA PHE A 414 -4.79 -16.03 -26.98
C PHE A 414 -4.13 -14.67 -27.16
N THR A 415 -4.85 -13.74 -27.78
CA THR A 415 -4.50 -12.31 -27.82
C THR A 415 -5.64 -11.48 -27.26
N PHE A 416 -5.34 -10.51 -26.38
CA PHE A 416 -6.32 -9.55 -25.87
C PHE A 416 -6.89 -8.69 -27.00
N VAL A 417 -8.21 -8.48 -27.03
CA VAL A 417 -8.90 -7.71 -28.09
C VAL A 417 -9.72 -6.54 -27.58
N ALA A 418 -10.27 -6.64 -26.36
CA ALA A 418 -11.08 -5.59 -25.77
C ALA A 418 -11.24 -5.84 -24.26
N GLY A 419 -11.46 -4.79 -23.48
CA GLY A 419 -11.69 -4.95 -22.05
C GLY A 419 -12.08 -3.66 -21.36
N ARG A 420 -12.44 -3.77 -20.08
CA ARG A 420 -12.83 -2.67 -19.21
C ARG A 420 -12.25 -2.85 -17.81
N GLY A 421 -12.05 -1.70 -17.16
CA GLY A 421 -11.61 -1.63 -15.78
C GLY A 421 -10.20 -2.16 -15.68
N GLU A 422 -9.99 -3.03 -14.71
CA GLU A 422 -8.74 -3.71 -14.43
C GLU A 422 -8.35 -4.72 -15.53
N LEU A 423 -9.28 -5.14 -16.39
CA LEU A 423 -8.97 -6.00 -17.53
C LEU A 423 -8.90 -5.23 -18.85
N LYS A 424 -8.76 -3.89 -18.81
CA LYS A 424 -8.51 -3.08 -20.01
C LYS A 424 -7.01 -2.93 -20.20
N LEU A 425 -6.40 -3.88 -20.92
CA LEU A 425 -5.05 -3.67 -21.43
C LEU A 425 -5.09 -2.52 -22.46
N THR A 426 -3.98 -1.80 -22.62
CA THR A 426 -3.90 -0.60 -23.48
C THR A 426 -4.55 -0.81 -24.86
N GLU A 427 -5.25 0.20 -25.37
CA GLU A 427 -6.34 0.10 -26.37
C GLU A 427 -5.98 -0.43 -27.79
N LYS A 428 -4.85 -1.10 -28.00
CA LYS A 428 -4.36 -1.42 -29.36
C LYS A 428 -3.71 -2.78 -29.54
N PHE A 429 -4.17 -3.80 -28.82
CA PHE A 429 -3.76 -5.18 -29.08
C PHE A 429 -4.93 -6.00 -29.66
N GLY A 430 -4.61 -6.89 -30.60
CA GLY A 430 -5.48 -7.98 -31.04
C GLY A 430 -6.60 -7.72 -32.04
N HIS A 431 -6.90 -6.50 -32.50
CA HIS A 431 -7.97 -6.29 -33.49
C HIS A 431 -7.72 -7.04 -34.83
N GLN A 432 -6.46 -7.13 -35.27
CA GLN A 432 -6.09 -7.92 -36.45
C GLN A 432 -6.23 -9.42 -36.19
N ALA A 433 -5.74 -9.90 -35.04
CA ALA A 433 -5.94 -11.28 -34.60
C ALA A 433 -7.44 -11.63 -34.50
N PHE A 434 -8.26 -10.68 -34.06
CA PHE A 434 -9.72 -10.83 -34.00
C PHE A 434 -10.31 -10.93 -35.40
N ALA A 435 -9.97 -10.00 -36.29
CA ALA A 435 -10.45 -10.00 -37.66
C ALA A 435 -10.07 -11.31 -38.38
N THR A 436 -8.81 -11.73 -38.28
CA THR A 436 -8.35 -12.94 -38.93
C THR A 436 -9.02 -14.19 -38.36
N SER A 437 -9.06 -14.37 -37.04
CA SER A 437 -9.76 -15.53 -36.44
C SER A 437 -11.27 -15.52 -36.77
N MET A 438 -11.96 -14.40 -36.54
CA MET A 438 -13.43 -14.32 -36.58
C MET A 438 -14.03 -14.07 -37.96
N PHE A 439 -13.25 -13.62 -38.94
CA PHE A 439 -13.72 -13.32 -40.30
C PHE A 439 -12.98 -14.16 -41.34
N ASP A 440 -11.64 -14.17 -41.34
CA ASP A 440 -10.86 -14.89 -42.35
C ASP A 440 -10.91 -16.42 -42.14
N HIS A 441 -10.80 -16.87 -40.90
CA HIS A 441 -10.88 -18.29 -40.51
C HIS A 441 -12.31 -18.76 -40.18
N SER A 442 -13.31 -17.89 -40.35
CA SER A 442 -14.73 -18.23 -40.11
C SER A 442 -15.35 -19.22 -41.12
N LEU A 443 -14.54 -19.74 -42.05
CA LEU A 443 -14.94 -20.64 -43.13
C LEU A 443 -14.16 -21.96 -43.12
N THR A 444 -14.30 -22.77 -42.09
CA THR A 444 -14.38 -24.23 -42.29
C THR A 444 -15.25 -24.86 -41.20
N ALA A 445 -16.45 -25.33 -41.54
CA ALA A 445 -16.95 -26.54 -40.88
C ALA A 445 -15.83 -27.59 -40.91
N PRO A 446 -15.61 -28.41 -39.87
CA PRO A 446 -14.51 -29.37 -39.88
C PRO A 446 -14.74 -30.35 -41.04
N SER A 447 -14.00 -30.18 -42.13
CA SER A 447 -13.97 -31.19 -43.19
C SER A 447 -13.05 -32.36 -42.82
N ASP A 448 -12.24 -32.19 -41.77
CA ASP A 448 -11.35 -33.22 -41.23
C ASP A 448 -10.95 -32.88 -39.79
N ILE A 449 -11.27 -33.76 -38.84
CA ILE A 449 -10.90 -33.62 -37.42
C ILE A 449 -9.40 -33.88 -37.17
N ASN A 450 -8.65 -34.31 -38.19
CA ASN A 450 -7.21 -34.62 -38.06
C ASN A 450 -6.28 -33.61 -38.76
N ALA A 451 -6.81 -32.48 -39.24
CA ALA A 451 -5.99 -31.47 -39.90
C ALA A 451 -5.29 -30.54 -38.89
N VAL A 452 -3.96 -30.69 -38.78
CA VAL A 452 -3.02 -29.72 -38.20
C VAL A 452 -2.58 -28.77 -39.35
N PRO A 453 -2.43 -27.43 -39.15
CA PRO A 453 -2.24 -26.71 -37.89
C PRO A 453 -3.47 -25.90 -37.40
N PHE A 454 -3.25 -25.23 -36.27
CA PHE A 454 -4.10 -24.51 -35.30
C PHE A 454 -5.18 -23.49 -35.80
N ASP A 455 -5.69 -23.58 -37.02
CA ASP A 455 -6.25 -22.40 -37.73
C ASP A 455 -7.71 -22.53 -38.21
N LYS A 456 -8.61 -23.23 -37.49
CA LYS A 456 -9.97 -23.54 -38.05
C LYS A 456 -11.21 -23.29 -37.19
N ASN A 457 -11.09 -22.98 -35.90
CA ASN A 457 -12.25 -22.73 -35.04
C ASN A 457 -12.16 -21.32 -34.43
N PRO A 458 -13.00 -20.35 -34.83
CA PRO A 458 -12.96 -19.01 -34.26
C PRO A 458 -13.49 -19.04 -32.83
N ILE A 459 -12.63 -18.75 -31.86
CA ILE A 459 -12.95 -18.77 -30.43
C ILE A 459 -12.62 -17.43 -29.78
N LEU A 460 -13.60 -16.88 -29.06
CA LEU A 460 -13.46 -15.69 -28.24
C LEU A 460 -13.62 -16.10 -26.78
N MET A 461 -12.57 -15.94 -25.98
CA MET A 461 -12.61 -16.10 -24.54
C MET A 461 -13.00 -14.78 -23.88
N ARG A 462 -13.90 -14.85 -22.90
CA ARG A 462 -14.18 -13.76 -21.96
C ARG A 462 -13.66 -14.15 -20.58
N ALA A 463 -12.86 -13.27 -19.99
CA ALA A 463 -12.46 -13.31 -18.60
C ALA A 463 -13.22 -12.24 -17.79
N CYS A 464 -13.63 -12.58 -16.57
CA CYS A 464 -14.35 -11.67 -15.68
C CYS A 464 -13.94 -11.92 -14.22
N ALA A 465 -13.30 -10.94 -13.60
CA ALA A 465 -12.75 -11.10 -12.26
C ALA A 465 -13.84 -11.25 -11.19
N GLU A 466 -14.91 -10.46 -11.33
CA GLU A 466 -16.01 -10.31 -10.36
C GLU A 466 -17.20 -11.26 -10.62
N CYS A 467 -17.11 -12.08 -11.67
CA CYS A 467 -18.18 -13.01 -12.02
C CYS A 467 -18.19 -14.23 -11.09
N SER A 468 -19.35 -14.90 -11.01
CA SER A 468 -19.47 -16.23 -10.39
C SER A 468 -18.50 -17.23 -11.00
N ASP A 469 -18.09 -18.26 -10.26
CA ASP A 469 -17.01 -19.18 -10.69
C ASP A 469 -17.21 -19.80 -12.07
N THR A 470 -18.45 -20.13 -12.43
CA THR A 470 -18.77 -20.67 -13.77
C THR A 470 -18.65 -19.65 -14.91
N HIS A 471 -18.63 -18.36 -14.60
CA HIS A 471 -18.62 -17.24 -15.55
C HIS A 471 -17.32 -16.42 -15.51
N LYS A 472 -16.38 -16.76 -14.62
CA LYS A 472 -15.04 -16.15 -14.59
C LYS A 472 -14.29 -16.36 -15.91
N ARG A 473 -14.59 -17.46 -16.61
CA ARG A 473 -14.03 -17.80 -17.94
C ARG A 473 -15.09 -18.46 -18.81
N VAL A 474 -15.38 -17.87 -19.97
CA VAL A 474 -16.39 -18.38 -20.91
C VAL A 474 -15.86 -18.31 -22.33
N PHE A 475 -16.04 -19.39 -23.10
CA PHE A 475 -15.56 -19.48 -24.48
C PHE A 475 -16.73 -19.45 -25.46
N TYR A 476 -16.72 -18.46 -26.35
CA TYR A 476 -17.63 -18.33 -27.48
C TYR A 476 -17.00 -19.01 -28.70
N ARG A 477 -17.68 -19.98 -29.30
CA ARG A 477 -17.30 -20.64 -30.55
C ARG A 477 -18.18 -20.13 -31.67
N ARG A 478 -17.59 -19.59 -32.74
CA ARG A 478 -18.33 -19.19 -33.94
C ARG A 478 -18.61 -20.40 -34.85
N LEU A 479 -19.81 -20.48 -35.40
CA LEU A 479 -20.28 -21.58 -36.25
C LEU A 479 -20.55 -21.16 -37.71
N THR A 480 -20.73 -19.87 -37.97
CA THR A 480 -21.07 -19.35 -39.31
C THR A 480 -20.17 -18.18 -39.70
N LYS A 481 -20.00 -17.93 -41.01
CA LYS A 481 -19.25 -16.76 -41.48
C LYS A 481 -19.94 -15.46 -41.06
N MET A 482 -19.15 -14.50 -40.58
CA MET A 482 -19.60 -13.13 -40.36
C MET A 482 -19.49 -12.32 -41.67
N PRO A 483 -20.50 -11.51 -42.04
CA PRO A 483 -20.39 -10.62 -43.20
C PRO A 483 -19.31 -9.56 -42.99
N ASP A 484 -18.58 -9.22 -44.06
CA ASP A 484 -17.46 -8.28 -44.02
C ASP A 484 -17.90 -6.83 -43.66
N ASP A 485 -19.20 -6.51 -43.76
CA ASP A 485 -19.79 -5.22 -43.37
C ASP A 485 -20.29 -5.16 -41.91
N LYS A 486 -20.06 -6.23 -41.12
CA LYS A 486 -20.51 -6.32 -39.73
C LYS A 486 -19.35 -6.35 -38.76
N ASP A 487 -19.48 -5.61 -37.66
CA ASP A 487 -18.51 -5.61 -36.57
C ASP A 487 -19.01 -6.54 -35.44
N LEU A 488 -18.51 -7.78 -35.43
CA LEU A 488 -18.88 -8.77 -34.42
C LEU A 488 -18.38 -8.36 -33.02
N LEU A 489 -17.18 -7.76 -32.93
CA LEU A 489 -16.61 -7.34 -31.66
C LEU A 489 -17.51 -6.27 -31.04
N TYR A 490 -17.84 -5.23 -31.79
CA TYR A 490 -18.78 -4.19 -31.37
C TYR A 490 -20.15 -4.77 -30.99
N CYS A 491 -20.67 -5.72 -31.76
CA CYS A 491 -21.95 -6.36 -31.44
C CYS A 491 -21.91 -7.08 -30.08
N ILE A 492 -20.78 -7.70 -29.73
CA ILE A 492 -20.58 -8.43 -28.47
C ILE A 492 -20.30 -7.50 -27.29
N THR A 493 -19.52 -6.45 -27.50
CA THR A 493 -18.97 -5.61 -26.41
C THR A 493 -19.77 -4.34 -26.18
N GLU A 494 -20.46 -3.82 -27.20
CA GLU A 494 -21.13 -2.52 -27.17
C GLU A 494 -22.64 -2.59 -27.33
N THR A 495 -23.22 -3.71 -27.77
CA THR A 495 -24.66 -3.76 -28.09
C THR A 495 -25.41 -4.86 -27.34
N ARG A 496 -26.73 -4.69 -27.27
CA ARG A 496 -27.67 -5.69 -26.78
C ARG A 496 -28.50 -6.15 -27.98
N GLY A 497 -28.37 -7.41 -28.38
CA GLY A 497 -29.05 -7.94 -29.57
C GLY A 497 -28.30 -9.11 -30.22
N ASP A 498 -28.86 -9.61 -31.32
CA ASP A 498 -28.33 -10.72 -32.12
C ASP A 498 -27.51 -10.23 -33.34
N CYS A 499 -26.99 -8.99 -33.26
CA CYS A 499 -26.27 -8.33 -34.35
C CYS A 499 -27.07 -8.24 -35.67
N GLY A 500 -28.40 -8.07 -35.58
CA GLY A 500 -29.27 -8.01 -36.76
C GLY A 500 -29.50 -9.38 -37.40
N GLY A 501 -29.51 -10.44 -36.59
CA GLY A 501 -29.72 -11.83 -37.01
C GLY A 501 -28.47 -12.59 -37.47
N PHE A 502 -27.28 -12.00 -37.29
CA PHE A 502 -25.98 -12.59 -37.67
C PHE A 502 -25.19 -13.14 -36.48
N ASN A 503 -25.69 -13.03 -35.27
CA ASN A 503 -25.11 -13.59 -34.06
C ASN A 503 -26.18 -14.29 -33.21
N VAL A 504 -26.78 -15.35 -33.76
CA VAL A 504 -27.86 -16.10 -33.12
C VAL A 504 -27.34 -17.35 -32.41
N TRP A 505 -27.67 -17.51 -31.13
CA TRP A 505 -27.29 -18.68 -30.31
C TRP A 505 -27.81 -20.00 -30.92
N ASN A 506 -26.99 -21.06 -30.86
CA ASN A 506 -27.24 -22.39 -31.46
C ASN A 506 -27.42 -22.40 -32.99
N LYS A 507 -27.18 -21.28 -33.66
CA LYS A 507 -27.13 -21.18 -35.12
C LYS A 507 -25.77 -20.66 -35.58
N ASP A 508 -25.37 -19.52 -35.04
CA ASP A 508 -24.15 -18.80 -35.39
C ASP A 508 -23.07 -18.96 -34.33
N PHE A 509 -23.41 -19.33 -33.08
CA PHE A 509 -22.44 -19.59 -32.02
C PHE A 509 -22.93 -20.53 -30.92
N THR A 510 -21.98 -21.09 -30.17
CA THR A 510 -22.16 -21.83 -28.91
C THR A 510 -21.23 -21.30 -27.82
N LEU A 511 -21.58 -21.53 -26.55
CA LEU A 511 -20.76 -21.16 -25.38
C LEU A 511 -20.26 -22.41 -24.66
N HIS A 512 -19.06 -22.35 -24.10
CA HIS A 512 -18.39 -23.50 -23.47
C HIS A 512 -17.60 -23.05 -22.22
N SER A 513 -17.42 -23.98 -21.28
CA SER A 513 -16.66 -23.74 -20.04
C SER A 513 -15.16 -23.90 -20.20
N THR A 514 -14.72 -24.68 -21.20
CA THR A 514 -13.31 -24.96 -21.46
C THR A 514 -12.95 -24.66 -22.91
N TYR A 515 -11.67 -24.38 -23.14
CA TYR A 515 -11.15 -24.17 -24.49
C TYR A 515 -11.25 -25.44 -25.34
N GLU A 516 -10.92 -26.60 -24.76
CA GLU A 516 -11.03 -27.92 -25.39
C GLU A 516 -12.46 -28.19 -25.90
N ASP A 517 -13.46 -27.99 -25.03
CA ASP A 517 -14.88 -28.12 -25.38
C ASP A 517 -15.26 -27.15 -26.51
N ALA A 518 -14.78 -25.91 -26.46
CA ALA A 518 -15.03 -24.92 -27.50
C ALA A 518 -14.37 -25.29 -28.83
N VAL A 519 -13.21 -25.95 -28.84
CA VAL A 519 -12.51 -26.44 -30.04
C VAL A 519 -13.21 -27.67 -30.63
N ASN A 520 -13.69 -28.58 -29.80
CA ASN A 520 -14.35 -29.81 -30.24
C ASN A 520 -15.85 -29.61 -30.53
N GLY A 521 -16.46 -28.56 -29.98
CA GLY A 521 -17.91 -28.35 -30.01
C GLY A 521 -18.65 -29.21 -28.98
N ASP A 522 -17.96 -29.73 -27.96
CA ASP A 522 -18.52 -30.58 -26.92
C ASP A 522 -19.10 -29.76 -25.77
N ASN A 523 -20.01 -30.34 -24.98
CA ASN A 523 -20.51 -29.78 -23.72
C ASN A 523 -20.99 -28.32 -23.79
N ALA A 524 -21.64 -27.93 -24.91
CA ALA A 524 -22.14 -26.58 -25.09
C ALA A 524 -23.13 -26.18 -23.97
N TRP A 525 -23.03 -24.94 -23.50
CA TRP A 525 -23.90 -24.40 -22.47
C TRP A 525 -25.36 -24.42 -22.92
N SER A 526 -26.24 -24.59 -21.95
CA SER A 526 -27.68 -24.49 -22.14
C SER A 526 -28.21 -23.17 -21.59
N CYS A 527 -29.28 -22.67 -22.21
CA CYS A 527 -29.94 -21.45 -21.77
C CYS A 527 -31.30 -21.75 -21.11
N PRO A 528 -31.74 -20.96 -20.13
CA PRO A 528 -33.07 -21.09 -19.53
C PRO A 528 -34.17 -21.09 -20.59
N ASN A 529 -35.08 -22.08 -20.52
CA ASN A 529 -36.16 -22.28 -21.49
C ASN A 529 -35.70 -22.48 -22.95
N ASN A 530 -34.46 -22.93 -23.16
CA ASN A 530 -33.88 -23.08 -24.50
C ASN A 530 -33.93 -21.78 -25.33
N ALA A 531 -33.73 -20.64 -24.66
CA ALA A 531 -33.76 -19.33 -25.28
C ALA A 531 -32.65 -18.43 -24.72
N PHE A 532 -31.81 -17.90 -25.61
CA PHE A 532 -30.75 -16.96 -25.26
C PHE A 532 -31.32 -15.56 -24.97
N ASN A 533 -30.94 -14.97 -23.84
CA ASN A 533 -31.37 -13.61 -23.49
C ASN A 533 -30.44 -12.56 -24.10
N TYR A 534 -30.74 -12.05 -25.30
CA TYR A 534 -29.94 -10.99 -25.95
C TYR A 534 -29.94 -9.64 -25.21
N GLY A 535 -30.77 -9.49 -24.17
CA GLY A 535 -30.68 -8.39 -23.22
C GLY A 535 -29.48 -8.50 -22.27
N ALA A 536 -28.85 -9.66 -22.18
CA ALA A 536 -27.61 -9.96 -21.46
C ALA A 536 -26.54 -10.39 -22.49
N PRO A 537 -25.79 -9.44 -23.08
CA PRO A 537 -24.84 -9.74 -24.14
C PRO A 537 -23.77 -10.75 -23.72
N PHE A 538 -23.22 -11.45 -24.71
CA PHE A 538 -22.23 -12.52 -24.58
C PHE A 538 -22.70 -13.80 -23.89
N ASP A 539 -23.16 -13.77 -22.63
CA ASP A 539 -23.53 -14.97 -21.86
C ASP A 539 -25.02 -15.35 -21.93
N GLY A 540 -25.92 -14.40 -22.22
CA GLY A 540 -27.35 -14.65 -22.35
C GLY A 540 -28.05 -15.14 -21.08
N GLU A 541 -27.45 -14.94 -19.90
CA GLU A 541 -27.83 -15.56 -18.62
C GLU A 541 -27.86 -17.11 -18.67
N CYS A 542 -27.11 -17.68 -19.61
CA CYS A 542 -26.96 -19.12 -19.80
C CYS A 542 -25.89 -19.67 -18.85
N SER A 543 -25.86 -20.98 -18.65
CA SER A 543 -24.84 -21.60 -17.80
C SER A 543 -24.57 -23.04 -18.23
N PRO A 544 -23.49 -23.68 -17.75
CA PRO A 544 -23.21 -25.08 -18.07
C PRO A 544 -24.36 -26.02 -17.69
N SER A 545 -25.09 -25.71 -16.62
CA SER A 545 -26.23 -26.51 -16.13
C SER A 545 -27.57 -26.16 -16.78
N GLY A 546 -27.64 -25.09 -17.58
CA GLY A 546 -28.90 -24.54 -18.09
C GLY A 546 -29.70 -23.71 -17.08
N ALA A 547 -29.24 -23.60 -15.83
CA ALA A 547 -29.82 -22.72 -14.84
C ALA A 547 -29.56 -21.24 -15.20
N ARG A 548 -30.49 -20.36 -14.81
CA ARG A 548 -30.32 -18.92 -15.02
C ARG A 548 -29.33 -18.34 -14.02
N VAL A 549 -28.27 -17.71 -14.50
CA VAL A 549 -27.34 -16.91 -13.69
C VAL A 549 -27.40 -15.47 -14.16
N ARG A 550 -27.77 -14.54 -13.27
CA ARG A 550 -28.01 -13.14 -13.61
C ARG A 550 -26.77 -12.28 -13.40
N ASN A 551 -26.75 -11.11 -14.05
CA ASN A 551 -25.75 -10.06 -13.84
C ASN A 551 -24.31 -10.50 -14.11
N GLN A 552 -24.07 -11.43 -15.04
CA GLN A 552 -22.73 -11.90 -15.37
C GLN A 552 -22.11 -11.21 -16.60
N TRP A 553 -22.87 -10.34 -17.27
CA TRP A 553 -22.49 -9.69 -18.54
C TRP A 553 -22.01 -8.24 -18.36
N THR A 554 -21.44 -7.65 -19.42
CA THR A 554 -21.02 -6.25 -19.45
C THR A 554 -21.33 -5.57 -20.79
N VAL A 555 -21.29 -4.24 -20.81
CA VAL A 555 -21.29 -3.40 -22.02
C VAL A 555 -20.23 -2.33 -21.82
N LEU A 556 -19.23 -2.27 -22.70
CA LEU A 556 -17.99 -1.55 -22.43
C LEU A 556 -18.16 -0.03 -22.35
N HIS A 557 -19.10 0.58 -23.08
CA HIS A 557 -19.35 2.02 -22.99
C HIS A 557 -20.27 2.45 -21.81
N TRP A 558 -20.90 1.54 -21.06
CA TRP A 558 -21.84 1.90 -19.99
C TRP A 558 -21.12 2.41 -18.76
N SER A 559 -21.58 3.46 -18.08
CA SER A 559 -20.91 3.93 -16.85
C SER A 559 -20.98 2.90 -15.70
N THR A 560 -22.09 2.18 -15.60
CA THR A 560 -22.39 1.23 -14.51
C THR A 560 -22.94 -0.09 -15.08
N PRO A 561 -22.11 -0.93 -15.72
CA PRO A 561 -22.52 -2.25 -16.20
C PRO A 561 -22.68 -3.24 -15.03
N PRO A 562 -23.34 -4.40 -15.24
CA PRO A 562 -23.46 -5.43 -14.21
C PRO A 562 -22.11 -5.99 -13.73
N GLN A 563 -21.13 -6.09 -14.62
CA GLN A 563 -19.75 -6.52 -14.31
C GLN A 563 -18.76 -5.50 -14.87
N TYR A 564 -17.81 -5.03 -14.06
CA TYR A 564 -16.93 -3.92 -14.43
C TYR A 564 -15.59 -4.40 -14.99
N ASN A 565 -14.99 -5.41 -14.35
CA ASN A 565 -13.67 -5.94 -14.70
C ASN A 565 -13.78 -7.15 -15.64
N VAL A 566 -13.78 -6.87 -16.95
CA VAL A 566 -13.99 -7.87 -18.00
C VAL A 566 -13.00 -7.68 -19.14
N GLY A 567 -12.39 -8.78 -19.60
CA GLY A 567 -11.48 -8.82 -20.75
C GLY A 567 -11.93 -9.84 -21.78
N TYR A 568 -11.66 -9.57 -23.05
CA TYR A 568 -11.95 -10.43 -24.20
C TYR A 568 -10.66 -10.77 -24.92
N TYR A 569 -10.52 -12.03 -25.30
CA TYR A 569 -9.30 -12.57 -25.91
C TYR A 569 -9.66 -13.51 -27.05
N VAL A 570 -9.03 -13.37 -28.21
CA VAL A 570 -9.26 -14.23 -29.37
C VAL A 570 -8.21 -15.33 -29.44
N ASN A 571 -8.57 -16.54 -29.85
CA ASN A 571 -7.69 -17.70 -29.96
C ASN A 571 -6.71 -17.64 -31.14
N MET A 572 -6.00 -16.53 -31.25
CA MET A 572 -4.93 -16.38 -32.21
C MET A 572 -3.77 -15.67 -31.52
N PRO A 573 -2.55 -16.22 -31.53
CA PRO A 573 -1.41 -15.63 -30.87
C PRO A 573 -0.97 -14.33 -31.54
N GLU A 574 -0.44 -13.43 -30.72
CA GLU A 574 0.05 -12.12 -31.15
C GLU A 574 1.20 -12.30 -32.17
N GLY A 575 2.05 -13.30 -31.93
CA GLY A 575 3.19 -13.77 -32.75
C GLY A 575 2.92 -13.98 -34.24
N THR A 576 1.66 -14.14 -34.64
CA THR A 576 1.28 -14.31 -36.06
C THR A 576 1.23 -12.99 -36.84
N PHE A 577 1.15 -11.85 -36.14
CA PHE A 577 1.06 -10.49 -36.72
C PHE A 577 2.21 -9.58 -36.28
N ILE A 578 2.90 -9.92 -35.20
CA ILE A 578 4.27 -9.46 -34.95
C ILE A 578 5.19 -10.37 -35.76
N THR A 579 5.66 -9.88 -36.91
CA THR A 579 7.00 -10.30 -37.34
C THR A 579 7.92 -9.87 -36.21
N GLU A 580 8.46 -10.82 -35.44
CA GLU A 580 9.55 -10.53 -34.52
C GLU A 580 10.58 -9.73 -35.29
N VAL A 581 10.71 -8.44 -34.94
CA VAL A 581 11.97 -7.76 -35.16
C VAL A 581 12.88 -8.44 -34.15
N GLU A 582 13.57 -9.49 -34.61
CA GLU A 582 14.81 -9.97 -34.00
C GLU A 582 15.52 -8.76 -33.40
N PRO A 583 15.90 -8.76 -32.12
CA PRO A 583 16.72 -7.71 -31.59
C PRO A 583 18.01 -7.76 -32.39
N VAL A 584 18.10 -6.91 -33.42
CA VAL A 584 19.31 -6.72 -34.18
C VAL A 584 20.27 -6.09 -33.17
N SER A 585 21.04 -6.95 -32.51
CA SER A 585 22.19 -6.62 -31.69
C SER A 585 23.32 -6.00 -32.52
N ASP A 586 23.03 -5.63 -33.76
CA ASP A 586 23.93 -4.90 -34.62
C ASP A 586 23.55 -3.41 -34.62
N SER A 587 24.48 -2.62 -34.10
CA SER A 587 24.52 -1.16 -34.09
C SER A 587 24.48 -0.50 -35.49
N THR A 588 24.03 -1.21 -36.51
CA THR A 588 24.07 -0.81 -37.92
C THR A 588 22.69 -0.39 -38.47
N LEU A 589 21.58 -0.58 -37.75
CA LEU A 589 20.25 -0.09 -38.17
C LEU A 589 19.89 1.29 -37.61
N ARG A 590 20.89 2.15 -37.41
CA ARG A 590 20.71 3.62 -37.34
C ARG A 590 20.80 4.29 -38.73
N SER A 591 20.95 3.53 -39.81
CA SER A 591 21.13 4.10 -41.16
C SER A 591 20.57 3.21 -42.27
N GLN A 592 19.25 3.12 -42.39
CA GLN A 592 18.63 2.84 -43.70
C GLN A 592 17.49 3.80 -43.96
N GLY A 593 17.77 5.10 -43.78
CA GLY A 593 17.16 6.14 -44.62
C GLY A 593 17.78 6.09 -46.01
N GLU A 594 17.07 6.53 -47.03
CA GLU A 594 17.59 6.74 -48.38
C GLU A 594 18.86 7.62 -48.32
N ASP A 595 20.04 6.97 -48.33
CA ASP A 595 21.47 7.37 -48.18
C ASP A 595 21.89 8.63 -47.37
N ASP A 596 20.99 9.50 -46.91
CA ASP A 596 21.33 10.81 -46.30
C ASP A 596 20.34 11.29 -45.19
N PHE A 597 19.32 10.51 -44.82
CA PHE A 597 18.40 10.88 -43.74
C PHE A 597 18.76 10.22 -42.40
N VAL A 598 18.70 11.00 -41.31
CA VAL A 598 19.01 10.64 -39.93
C VAL A 598 17.73 10.60 -39.09
N SER A 599 17.63 9.61 -38.20
CA SER A 599 16.53 9.47 -37.24
C SER A 599 17.04 9.73 -35.81
N GLU A 600 16.44 10.71 -35.12
CA GLU A 600 16.87 11.12 -33.78
C GLU A 600 15.69 11.69 -32.96
N ASP A 601 15.66 11.42 -31.67
CA ASP A 601 14.76 12.07 -30.72
C ASP A 601 15.32 13.45 -30.33
N VAL A 602 14.50 14.48 -30.47
CA VAL A 602 14.80 15.85 -30.04
C VAL A 602 14.16 16.06 -28.67
N GLY A 603 14.92 16.62 -27.72
CA GLY A 603 14.42 16.89 -26.36
C GLY A 603 14.83 15.84 -25.34
N ASN A 604 14.49 16.10 -24.08
CA ASN A 604 14.86 15.24 -22.94
C ASN A 604 13.65 14.55 -22.30
N ASP A 605 12.42 14.94 -22.64
CA ASP A 605 11.17 14.34 -22.14
C ASP A 605 10.54 13.40 -23.18
N VAL A 606 11.38 12.66 -23.89
CA VAL A 606 10.98 11.55 -24.77
C VAL A 606 11.13 10.25 -23.98
N ARG A 607 10.05 9.83 -23.31
CA ARG A 607 10.05 8.64 -22.43
C ARG A 607 10.12 7.32 -23.20
N ILE A 608 9.62 7.32 -24.44
CA ILE A 608 9.67 6.19 -25.36
C ILE A 608 10.30 6.68 -26.66
N GLY A 609 11.52 6.24 -26.94
CA GLY A 609 12.24 6.69 -28.14
C GLY A 609 11.46 6.40 -29.42
N GLY A 610 11.42 7.36 -30.33
CA GLY A 610 10.74 7.18 -31.60
C GLY A 610 11.45 6.20 -32.51
N ARG A 611 10.73 5.74 -33.54
CA ARG A 611 11.26 4.80 -34.54
C ARG A 611 10.83 5.22 -35.92
N VAL A 612 11.73 5.06 -36.88
CA VAL A 612 11.46 5.26 -38.30
C VAL A 612 11.67 3.94 -39.02
N ARG A 613 10.70 3.56 -39.85
CA ARG A 613 10.75 2.39 -40.70
C ARG A 613 10.40 2.78 -42.13
N LEU A 614 11.19 2.33 -43.08
CA LEU A 614 10.97 2.53 -44.51
C LEU A 614 10.59 1.19 -45.13
N ASP A 615 9.53 1.21 -45.94
CA ASP A 615 9.14 0.08 -46.76
C ASP A 615 9.77 0.16 -48.16
N GLU A 616 9.89 -0.99 -48.82
CA GLU A 616 10.38 -1.11 -50.19
C GLU A 616 9.58 -0.26 -51.20
N ASP A 617 8.30 0.00 -50.88
CA ASP A 617 7.40 0.88 -51.66
C ASP A 617 7.62 2.38 -51.41
N GLY A 618 8.62 2.77 -50.61
CA GLY A 618 8.93 4.17 -50.29
C GLY A 618 8.01 4.80 -49.22
N LYS A 619 7.22 4.00 -48.51
CA LYS A 619 6.40 4.48 -47.39
C LYS A 619 7.24 4.62 -46.12
N ILE A 620 7.04 5.71 -45.41
CA ILE A 620 7.73 6.02 -44.17
C ILE A 620 6.75 5.89 -43.01
N TYR A 621 7.11 5.09 -42.02
CA TYR A 621 6.37 4.91 -40.78
C TYR A 621 7.18 5.51 -39.65
N ILE A 622 6.60 6.47 -38.94
CA ILE A 622 7.26 7.18 -37.84
C ILE A 622 6.42 7.03 -36.59
N THR A 623 7.01 6.53 -35.52
CA THR A 623 6.47 6.61 -34.17
C THR A 623 7.24 7.67 -33.39
N GLY A 624 6.56 8.42 -32.53
CA GLY A 624 7.19 9.42 -31.69
C GLY A 624 6.43 9.60 -30.39
N SER A 625 7.18 9.92 -29.34
CA SER A 625 6.64 10.39 -28.06
C SER A 625 7.35 11.69 -27.67
N GLY A 626 6.85 12.37 -26.64
CA GLY A 626 7.40 13.63 -26.18
C GLY A 626 6.35 14.53 -25.55
N ALA A 627 6.79 15.48 -24.73
CA ALA A 627 5.92 16.43 -24.05
C ALA A 627 5.12 17.31 -25.04
N ASN A 628 5.81 17.99 -25.97
CA ASN A 628 5.18 18.80 -27.01
C ASN A 628 6.22 19.37 -28.01
N ILE A 629 5.75 19.85 -29.17
CA ILE A 629 6.49 20.80 -30.02
C ILE A 629 5.85 22.17 -29.84
N TRP A 630 6.18 22.84 -28.74
CA TRP A 630 5.50 24.07 -28.30
C TRP A 630 6.30 24.83 -27.24
N HIS A 631 5.98 26.09 -26.97
CA HIS A 631 6.74 26.94 -26.04
C HIS A 631 8.20 27.15 -26.49
N ASN A 632 9.16 27.11 -25.56
CA ASN A 632 10.57 27.36 -25.80
C ASN A 632 11.40 26.07 -25.97
N ASN A 633 10.84 24.89 -25.69
CA ASN A 633 11.52 23.59 -25.79
C ASN A 633 10.61 22.59 -26.50
N ASP A 634 11.19 21.72 -27.33
CA ASP A 634 10.48 20.70 -28.08
C ASP A 634 10.96 19.30 -27.72
N ASP A 635 10.03 18.37 -27.58
CA ASP A 635 10.27 16.96 -27.31
C ASP A 635 9.49 16.12 -28.34
N PHE A 636 10.19 15.44 -29.27
CA PHE A 636 9.59 14.68 -30.39
C PHE A 636 10.62 13.81 -31.16
N GLN A 637 10.13 12.86 -31.96
CA GLN A 637 10.96 12.11 -32.94
C GLN A 637 11.14 12.90 -34.24
N TYR A 638 12.37 13.06 -34.71
CA TYR A 638 12.70 13.74 -35.96
C TYR A 638 13.39 12.79 -36.95
N TYR A 639 12.95 12.83 -38.22
CA TYR A 639 13.57 12.12 -39.34
C TYR A 639 13.93 13.16 -40.39
N TYR A 640 15.23 13.43 -40.55
CA TYR A 640 15.70 14.64 -41.21
C TYR A 640 16.93 14.41 -42.08
N LYS A 641 17.15 15.33 -43.01
CA LYS A 641 18.37 15.44 -43.80
C LYS A 641 18.84 16.88 -43.77
N GLU A 642 20.14 17.08 -43.58
CA GLU A 642 20.72 18.42 -43.66
C GLU A 642 20.74 18.91 -45.11
N VAL A 643 20.22 20.12 -45.33
CA VAL A 643 20.10 20.73 -46.66
C VAL A 643 20.53 22.20 -46.61
N THR A 644 21.12 22.69 -47.69
CA THR A 644 21.49 24.12 -47.85
C THR A 644 20.94 24.65 -49.17
N GLY A 645 20.61 25.94 -49.22
CA GLY A 645 20.00 26.58 -50.39
C GLY A 645 18.49 26.36 -50.48
N ASP A 646 17.92 26.66 -51.65
CA ASP A 646 16.49 26.53 -51.91
C ASP A 646 16.14 25.08 -52.26
N PHE A 647 15.05 24.56 -51.68
CA PHE A 647 14.56 23.20 -51.93
C PHE A 647 13.05 23.12 -51.79
N ASP A 648 12.46 22.13 -52.44
CA ASP A 648 11.05 21.77 -52.31
C ASP A 648 10.94 20.38 -51.68
N ILE A 649 10.04 20.24 -50.70
CA ILE A 649 9.72 18.95 -50.07
C ILE A 649 8.20 18.79 -50.02
N THR A 650 7.72 17.59 -50.36
CA THR A 650 6.31 17.23 -50.26
C THR A 650 6.18 15.88 -49.58
N VAL A 651 5.32 15.79 -48.57
CA VAL A 651 5.00 14.56 -47.84
C VAL A 651 3.49 14.39 -47.81
N ASN A 652 3.02 13.18 -48.09
CA ASN A 652 1.64 12.78 -47.88
C ASN A 652 1.53 12.04 -46.54
N VAL A 653 0.77 12.60 -45.60
CA VAL A 653 0.43 11.90 -44.34
C VAL A 653 -0.76 10.99 -44.62
N ALA A 654 -0.47 9.73 -44.98
CA ALA A 654 -1.48 8.75 -45.37
C ALA A 654 -2.32 8.24 -44.18
N SER A 655 -1.73 8.20 -42.98
CA SER A 655 -2.43 7.87 -41.74
C SER A 655 -1.83 8.65 -40.56
N PHE A 656 -2.66 8.95 -39.56
CA PHE A 656 -2.23 9.59 -38.32
C PHE A 656 -3.07 9.04 -37.17
N ASP A 657 -2.58 7.94 -36.61
CA ASP A 657 -3.31 7.11 -35.64
C ASP A 657 -2.60 7.13 -34.28
N ASN A 658 -3.19 6.45 -33.29
CA ASN A 658 -2.63 6.33 -31.93
C ASN A 658 -2.49 7.69 -31.19
N ILE A 659 -3.35 8.65 -31.52
CA ILE A 659 -3.40 9.99 -30.93
C ILE A 659 -4.01 9.90 -29.51
N VAL A 660 -3.17 9.95 -28.48
CA VAL A 660 -3.59 10.02 -27.08
C VAL A 660 -3.88 11.46 -26.60
N ASN A 661 -3.46 12.47 -27.37
CA ASN A 661 -3.63 13.88 -27.04
C ASN A 661 -4.03 14.72 -28.27
N SER A 662 -5.02 15.59 -28.13
CA SER A 662 -5.49 16.48 -29.21
C SER A 662 -4.41 17.43 -29.79
N ASN A 663 -3.30 17.63 -29.08
CA ASN A 663 -2.16 18.42 -29.53
C ASN A 663 -1.01 17.59 -30.12
N ALA A 664 -1.17 16.27 -30.30
CA ALA A 664 -0.21 15.46 -31.06
C ALA A 664 0.01 16.06 -32.46
N LYS A 665 1.20 15.94 -33.02
CA LYS A 665 1.60 16.59 -34.28
C LYS A 665 2.34 15.59 -35.16
N ALA A 666 2.02 15.58 -36.44
CA ALA A 666 2.79 14.90 -37.48
C ALA A 666 2.85 15.80 -38.71
N GLY A 667 4.01 15.89 -39.37
CA GLY A 667 4.15 16.74 -40.55
C GLY A 667 5.58 17.02 -40.94
N ILE A 668 5.75 18.01 -41.82
CA ILE A 668 7.06 18.44 -42.31
C ILE A 668 7.54 19.59 -41.43
N MET A 669 8.80 19.50 -41.00
CA MET A 669 9.47 20.54 -40.24
C MET A 669 10.82 20.90 -40.89
N LEU A 670 11.05 22.20 -41.04
CA LEU A 670 12.36 22.79 -41.26
C LEU A 670 12.89 23.30 -39.91
N ARG A 671 14.13 22.99 -39.59
CA ARG A 671 14.74 23.30 -38.30
C ARG A 671 16.21 23.67 -38.47
N ALA A 672 16.72 24.60 -37.68
CA ALA A 672 18.10 25.06 -37.78
C ALA A 672 19.12 24.08 -37.13
N SER A 673 18.75 23.42 -36.02
CA SER A 673 19.54 22.35 -35.38
C SER A 673 18.65 21.33 -34.67
N THR A 674 19.22 20.21 -34.21
CA THR A 674 18.53 19.24 -33.37
C THR A 674 18.42 19.65 -31.89
N ASP A 675 18.83 20.88 -31.54
CA ASP A 675 18.60 21.40 -30.19
C ASP A 675 17.10 21.52 -29.92
N HIS A 676 16.71 21.14 -28.71
CA HIS A 676 15.31 21.18 -28.28
C HIS A 676 14.69 22.59 -28.32
N ASP A 677 15.49 23.64 -28.28
CA ASP A 677 15.08 25.06 -28.30
C ASP A 677 15.32 25.76 -29.65
N SER A 678 15.76 25.03 -30.69
CA SER A 678 16.08 25.57 -32.04
C SER A 678 14.91 26.33 -32.70
N GLU A 679 15.24 27.28 -33.57
CA GLU A 679 14.31 27.82 -34.56
C GLU A 679 13.74 26.71 -35.45
N TYR A 680 12.45 26.83 -35.77
CA TYR A 680 11.79 25.92 -36.69
C TYR A 680 10.62 26.58 -37.42
N ALA A 681 10.23 26.00 -38.55
CA ALA A 681 8.97 26.23 -39.23
C ALA A 681 8.39 24.87 -39.64
N GLN A 682 7.12 24.62 -39.34
CA GLN A 682 6.48 23.34 -39.65
C GLN A 682 5.06 23.50 -40.19
N ALA A 683 4.72 22.64 -41.13
CA ALA A 683 3.36 22.38 -41.58
C ALA A 683 2.94 21.02 -41.02
N LEU A 684 1.94 21.00 -40.15
CA LEU A 684 1.57 19.83 -39.36
C LEU A 684 0.09 19.52 -39.43
N LEU A 685 -0.24 18.23 -39.34
CA LEU A 685 -1.54 17.73 -38.95
C LEU A 685 -1.54 17.54 -37.43
N SER A 686 -2.58 18.05 -36.77
CA SER A 686 -2.74 17.93 -35.32
C SER A 686 -3.83 16.94 -34.95
N GLY A 687 -3.69 16.33 -33.76
CA GLY A 687 -4.59 15.27 -33.30
C GLY A 687 -6.06 15.68 -33.20
N GLY A 688 -6.36 16.97 -32.96
CA GLY A 688 -7.73 17.47 -32.88
C GLY A 688 -8.00 18.85 -33.49
N LYS A 689 -7.00 19.53 -34.07
CA LYS A 689 -7.13 20.92 -34.56
C LYS A 689 -6.91 21.07 -36.07
N GLY A 690 -6.82 19.95 -36.79
CA GLY A 690 -6.60 19.89 -38.24
C GLY A 690 -5.18 20.32 -38.64
N LEU A 691 -5.04 20.80 -39.88
CA LEU A 691 -3.78 21.29 -40.42
C LEU A 691 -3.42 22.67 -39.83
N ARG A 692 -2.16 22.85 -39.44
CA ARG A 692 -1.64 24.08 -38.83
C ARG A 692 -0.24 24.38 -39.35
N PHE A 693 0.11 25.66 -39.34
CA PHE A 693 1.48 26.10 -39.53
C PHE A 693 2.00 26.71 -38.22
N GLN A 694 3.15 26.22 -37.75
CA GLN A 694 3.78 26.64 -36.50
C GLN A 694 5.24 27.01 -36.72
N SER A 695 5.75 27.96 -35.94
CA SER A 695 7.13 28.39 -36.06
C SER A 695 7.70 28.93 -34.76
N ARG A 696 9.02 28.78 -34.57
CA ARG A 696 9.84 29.51 -33.59
C ARG A 696 10.85 30.36 -34.36
N SER A 697 10.83 31.67 -34.15
CA SER A 697 11.60 32.64 -34.96
C SER A 697 13.05 32.84 -34.51
N SER A 698 13.39 32.48 -33.27
CA SER A 698 14.76 32.51 -32.73
C SER A 698 14.92 31.45 -31.62
N LYS A 699 16.14 30.95 -31.41
CA LYS A 699 16.48 29.93 -30.42
C LYS A 699 15.99 30.33 -29.01
N GLY A 700 15.32 29.41 -28.31
CA GLY A 700 14.74 29.63 -26.98
C GLY A 700 13.50 30.55 -26.94
N ASN A 701 13.02 31.07 -28.08
CA ASN A 701 11.83 31.91 -28.13
C ASN A 701 10.54 31.08 -28.10
N TRP A 702 9.42 31.73 -27.84
CA TRP A 702 8.12 31.10 -27.81
C TRP A 702 7.64 30.67 -29.20
N SER A 703 7.06 29.48 -29.32
CA SER A 703 6.41 29.03 -30.55
C SER A 703 5.12 29.80 -30.88
N TYR A 704 4.94 30.15 -32.15
CA TYR A 704 3.75 30.84 -32.66
C TYR A 704 2.99 29.99 -33.68
N ASN A 705 1.66 30.14 -33.73
CA ASN A 705 0.86 29.63 -34.85
C ASN A 705 0.82 30.71 -35.94
N ALA A 706 1.49 30.48 -37.07
CA ALA A 706 1.45 31.38 -38.22
C ALA A 706 0.35 30.92 -39.20
N GLY A 707 -0.91 31.12 -38.80
CA GLY A 707 -2.09 30.91 -39.65
C GLY A 707 -2.83 29.57 -39.48
N THR A 708 -4.15 29.62 -39.64
CA THR A 708 -5.03 28.45 -39.78
C THR A 708 -5.28 28.19 -41.26
N PHE A 709 -4.80 27.06 -41.78
CA PHE A 709 -5.31 26.52 -43.02
C PHE A 709 -6.48 25.60 -42.66
N ASN A 710 -7.69 26.00 -43.02
CA ASN A 710 -8.87 25.16 -42.85
C ASN A 710 -9.27 24.56 -44.20
N PRO A 711 -8.60 23.51 -44.70
CA PRO A 711 -9.27 22.63 -45.64
C PRO A 711 -10.19 21.77 -44.80
N ASN A 712 -11.49 21.98 -44.98
CA ASN A 712 -12.51 21.04 -44.55
C ASN A 712 -12.57 19.90 -45.58
N PRO A 713 -12.04 18.69 -45.33
CA PRO A 713 -12.59 17.50 -45.92
C PRO A 713 -13.58 16.93 -44.90
N HIS A 714 -14.85 17.11 -45.24
CA HIS A 714 -15.96 16.44 -44.61
C HIS A 714 -15.72 14.94 -44.44
N ARG A 715 -16.33 14.41 -43.36
CA ARG A 715 -17.11 13.16 -43.38
C ARG A 715 -17.30 12.58 -44.79
N THR A 716 -16.78 11.39 -45.03
CA THR A 716 -17.47 10.36 -45.82
C THR A 716 -16.91 8.98 -45.47
N ASN A 717 -17.81 8.16 -44.93
CA ASN A 717 -17.80 6.71 -44.72
C ASN A 717 -16.74 6.11 -43.81
#